data_AF-A0A9W7Y2Y9-F1
#
_entry.id   AF-A0A9W7Y2Y9-F1
#
_cell.length_a   1.000
_cell.length_b   1.000
_cell.length_c   1.000
_cell.angle_alpha   90.00
_cell.angle_beta   90.00
_cell.angle_gamma   90.00
#
_symmetry.space_group_name_H-M   'P 1'
#
loop_
_entity.id
_entity.type
_entity.pdbx_description
1 polymer ?
#
loop_
_entity_poly.entity_id
_entity_poly.type
_entity_poly.pdbx_seq_one_letter_code
_entity_poly.pdbx_strand_id
1 'polypeptide(L)'
;MAAAPERGTSDEPSATGELRTRELPPEPQTAPAGTTAGGGARSPVSAAQPQAQTQPGSADGAGAGKADADAGAPESSREASGQRDVERDGERDREIVEEFEYLLEKSQQLFTGISDLPEIGSKYWLPHFQRTFEVYTKLWRFQSMHRVLLEKPEHYGLKRWEVGEIASKIGQLYYQYYLRTSETNYLQEAFVFYDAIRERSYFKGEQEIQNSALMIKKLRYYARFITVCLQLSNTPMMLQLLEEVRALIDVYATVFNPVDKMEWSLVVKDMSLFMHAVCSPVPTDGASGLMLPATYRLDTRRRARTDKDGARLRLQEAVIVGNRPTQIKFSELTLDMYYMLQMLEREPTTREPAAAASTSATTPAAASTAAAPTEAAPTAVATAEASATAIADVARSPEQPEGTPAATAEPTESAQAQPEPPDRPRPEERERELERAGRRTNPHKYVLYQPSIGQIQVYLASAFREIGDQGCVLLYLSSDGGGGGGADEGAGAAQYGFTGGVSTSRRAAAESGQDRGTEQLVNTVHPADLVPFTRKPFFLIVESNSSTAYRGMANLFNQPLLCLLSPTEYPVAASAGSIYTFFLHSPAVAFCVLSQITSMAAARWGELERRMAAAEDLALELAAAAMPASVRRFLGDDFLRQIIARHVLCCAVLRLHLDFNRPEHWPQASPECFAEALAAPPLASRVRDAIGLCEVDQFYRMADAPDRSPGPPPPPPAASAATAAAAATVAVTTTATTTATPAAAADAPAVAASGDSSAKEAASRARPVE
;
A
#
# COMPACT_ATOMS: atom_id res chain seq x y z
N MET A 1 -55.49 -22.57 -0.91
CA MET A 1 -56.75 -23.11 -0.35
C MET A 1 -56.51 -24.60 -0.18
N ALA A 2 -56.57 -25.13 1.06
CA ALA A 2 -56.06 -26.47 1.43
C ALA A 2 -54.55 -26.67 1.16
N ALA A 3 -53.84 -27.68 1.69
CA ALA A 3 -53.92 -28.33 3.01
C ALA A 3 -52.59 -29.08 3.29
N ALA A 4 -52.35 -29.47 4.54
CA ALA A 4 -51.34 -30.47 4.95
C ALA A 4 -51.89 -31.92 4.69
N PRO A 5 -51.19 -33.06 4.95
CA PRO A 5 -50.00 -33.25 5.82
C PRO A 5 -48.99 -34.35 5.34
N GLU A 6 -48.35 -35.03 6.32
CA GLU A 6 -47.64 -36.33 6.29
C GLU A 6 -46.10 -36.41 6.13
N ARG A 7 -45.56 -37.54 6.61
CA ARG A 7 -44.12 -37.86 6.82
C ARG A 7 -43.68 -39.04 5.93
N GLY A 8 -42.37 -39.20 5.75
CA GLY A 8 -41.73 -40.44 5.24
C GLY A 8 -40.28 -40.55 5.72
N THR A 9 -39.78 -41.76 5.97
CA THR A 9 -38.48 -42.02 6.65
C THR A 9 -37.75 -43.27 6.16
N SER A 10 -36.46 -43.12 5.84
CA SER A 10 -35.39 -44.15 5.75
C SER A 10 -34.07 -43.37 5.51
N ASP A 11 -32.98 -43.54 6.26
CA ASP A 11 -32.02 -44.67 6.25
C ASP A 11 -31.38 -44.85 4.86
N GLU A 12 -30.05 -44.92 4.65
CA GLU A 12 -28.86 -45.26 5.49
C GLU A 12 -27.59 -44.60 4.85
N PRO A 13 -26.31 -44.88 5.24
CA PRO A 13 -25.70 -45.01 6.57
C PRO A 13 -24.48 -44.06 6.75
N SER A 14 -23.90 -44.01 7.96
CA SER A 14 -22.62 -43.32 8.24
C SER A 14 -21.43 -44.28 8.11
N ALA A 15 -20.37 -43.88 7.38
CA ALA A 15 -19.10 -44.61 7.30
C ALA A 15 -17.96 -43.82 7.96
N THR A 16 -17.48 -44.30 9.10
CA THR A 16 -16.37 -43.71 9.86
C THR A 16 -15.01 -44.05 9.25
N GLY A 17 -14.23 -43.02 8.91
CA GLY A 17 -12.83 -43.17 8.48
C GLY A 17 -11.86 -42.67 9.54
N GLU A 18 -11.20 -43.59 10.26
CA GLU A 18 -10.20 -43.25 11.28
C GLU A 18 -8.91 -42.68 10.65
N LEU A 19 -8.72 -41.36 10.71
CA LEU A 19 -7.42 -40.75 10.43
C LEU A 19 -6.48 -40.95 11.61
N ARG A 20 -5.70 -42.04 11.58
CA ARG A 20 -4.61 -42.30 12.52
C ARG A 20 -3.62 -41.12 12.54
N THR A 21 -3.50 -40.47 13.69
CA THR A 21 -2.41 -39.55 13.99
C THR A 21 -1.08 -40.30 13.86
N ARG A 22 -0.20 -39.82 12.97
CA ARG A 22 1.14 -40.37 12.80
C ARG A 22 2.10 -39.53 13.64
N GLU A 23 2.56 -40.10 14.75
CA GLU A 23 3.50 -39.42 15.66
C GLU A 23 4.77 -38.98 14.93
N LEU A 24 5.22 -37.76 15.25
CA LEU A 24 6.51 -37.23 14.81
C LEU A 24 7.61 -37.84 15.70
N PRO A 25 8.71 -38.36 15.12
CA PRO A 25 9.86 -38.79 15.92
C PRO A 25 10.55 -37.58 16.57
N PRO A 26 11.10 -37.71 17.78
CA PRO A 26 11.71 -36.59 18.51
C PRO A 26 13.04 -36.15 17.88
N GLU A 27 13.31 -34.85 17.94
CA GLU A 27 14.60 -34.28 17.51
C GLU A 27 15.75 -34.75 18.42
N PRO A 28 16.94 -35.04 17.88
CA PRO A 28 18.11 -35.40 18.67
C PRO A 28 18.68 -34.16 19.39
N GLN A 29 18.55 -34.15 20.71
CA GLN A 29 19.14 -33.13 21.58
C GLN A 29 20.65 -33.03 21.38
N THR A 30 21.18 -31.81 21.23
CA THR A 30 22.62 -31.54 21.34
C THR A 30 22.87 -30.53 22.46
N ALA A 31 23.72 -30.93 23.41
CA ALA A 31 24.09 -30.19 24.60
C ALA A 31 25.63 -29.94 24.62
N PRO A 32 26.14 -29.00 25.41
CA PRO A 32 27.22 -28.14 24.93
C PRO A 32 28.65 -28.60 25.22
N ALA A 33 29.55 -28.21 24.33
CA ALA A 33 30.99 -28.06 24.55
C ALA A 33 31.47 -26.81 23.78
N GLY A 34 32.56 -26.14 24.16
CA GLY A 34 33.43 -26.32 25.33
C GLY A 34 34.65 -25.41 25.19
N THR A 35 34.97 -24.61 26.20
CA THR A 35 35.95 -23.53 26.06
C THR A 35 37.41 -24.00 26.15
N THR A 36 38.21 -23.73 25.12
CA THR A 36 39.68 -23.65 25.22
C THR A 36 40.22 -22.50 24.35
N ALA A 37 41.23 -21.78 24.85
CA ALA A 37 41.93 -20.68 24.16
C ALA A 37 43.41 -21.04 23.93
N GLY A 38 44.14 -20.37 23.01
CA GLY A 38 45.52 -20.81 22.75
C GLY A 38 46.49 -20.05 21.85
N GLY A 39 46.24 -18.81 21.39
CA GLY A 39 47.30 -17.90 20.88
C GLY A 39 48.07 -18.28 19.60
N GLY A 40 49.08 -17.45 19.24
CA GLY A 40 50.02 -17.67 18.13
C GLY A 40 49.91 -16.68 16.96
N ALA A 41 50.67 -15.59 17.00
CA ALA A 41 50.72 -14.59 15.91
C ALA A 41 52.01 -14.67 15.08
N ARG A 42 51.94 -14.38 13.76
CA ARG A 42 52.98 -13.70 12.95
C ARG A 42 52.56 -13.43 11.50
N SER A 43 53.00 -12.29 10.96
CA SER A 43 52.96 -11.94 9.52
C SER A 43 54.21 -12.46 8.80
N PRO A 44 54.22 -12.51 7.45
CA PRO A 44 54.92 -11.48 6.64
C PRO A 44 54.02 -10.84 5.55
N VAL A 45 54.09 -9.55 5.21
CA VAL A 45 55.10 -8.75 4.46
C VAL A 45 54.92 -8.80 2.92
N SER A 46 55.21 -7.68 2.24
CA SER A 46 54.81 -7.33 0.87
C SER A 46 55.98 -7.26 -0.13
N ALA A 47 55.70 -7.54 -1.41
CA ALA A 47 56.38 -7.03 -2.62
C ALA A 47 55.32 -7.00 -3.76
N ALA A 48 55.16 -6.02 -4.65
CA ALA A 48 56.00 -4.98 -5.30
C ALA A 48 56.37 -5.34 -6.76
N GLN A 49 56.20 -4.36 -7.67
CA GLN A 49 56.35 -4.49 -9.13
C GLN A 49 57.76 -4.13 -9.64
N PRO A 50 58.06 -4.46 -10.90
CA PRO A 50 58.58 -3.46 -11.86
C PRO A 50 57.66 -3.39 -13.11
N GLN A 51 57.33 -2.23 -13.70
CA GLN A 51 58.17 -1.35 -14.54
C GLN A 51 58.86 -2.11 -15.69
N ALA A 52 58.49 -2.03 -16.98
CA ALA A 52 58.07 -0.95 -17.89
C ALA A 52 59.22 -0.19 -18.58
N GLN A 53 59.29 -0.29 -19.92
CA GLN A 53 60.07 0.57 -20.84
C GLN A 53 59.41 0.57 -22.24
N THR A 54 59.74 1.54 -23.10
CA THR A 54 58.87 1.99 -24.20
C THR A 54 59.61 2.49 -25.45
N GLN A 55 59.07 2.15 -26.64
CA GLN A 55 59.13 2.93 -27.90
C GLN A 55 60.50 3.13 -28.61
N PRO A 56 60.57 3.72 -29.84
CA PRO A 56 59.72 3.53 -31.03
C PRO A 56 60.48 3.48 -32.39
N GLY A 57 59.75 3.23 -33.50
CA GLY A 57 60.16 3.57 -34.89
C GLY A 57 60.96 2.51 -35.66
N SER A 58 61.00 2.50 -37.00
CA SER A 58 60.35 3.37 -38.02
C SER A 58 59.97 2.57 -39.28
N ALA A 59 59.27 3.18 -40.25
CA ALA A 59 58.74 2.50 -41.44
C ALA A 59 59.76 2.34 -42.59
N ASP A 60 59.58 1.33 -43.45
CA ASP A 60 59.27 1.50 -44.89
C ASP A 60 59.11 0.16 -45.63
N GLY A 61 58.54 0.19 -46.85
CA GLY A 61 58.68 -0.88 -47.86
C GLY A 61 57.40 -1.65 -48.22
N ALA A 62 57.01 -1.59 -49.50
CA ALA A 62 55.93 -2.38 -50.09
C ALA A 62 56.47 -3.41 -51.09
N GLY A 63 55.75 -4.51 -51.32
CA GLY A 63 56.09 -5.50 -52.36
C GLY A 63 55.22 -6.76 -52.29
N ALA A 64 54.76 -7.24 -53.44
CA ALA A 64 53.96 -8.47 -53.55
C ALA A 64 54.78 -9.62 -54.16
N GLY A 65 54.49 -10.87 -53.77
CA GLY A 65 55.10 -12.05 -54.38
C GLY A 65 54.51 -13.36 -53.86
N LYS A 66 53.98 -14.19 -54.77
CA LYS A 66 53.69 -15.62 -54.53
C LYS A 66 54.94 -16.45 -54.82
N ALA A 67 55.20 -17.50 -54.03
CA ALA A 67 55.54 -18.84 -54.51
C ALA A 67 55.60 -19.83 -53.34
N ASP A 68 55.23 -21.08 -53.59
CA ASP A 68 55.29 -22.19 -52.64
C ASP A 68 56.70 -22.76 -52.45
N ALA A 69 57.00 -23.25 -51.24
CA ALA A 69 58.00 -24.28 -51.00
C ALA A 69 57.61 -25.08 -49.74
N ASP A 70 57.22 -26.34 -49.92
CA ASP A 70 56.89 -27.25 -48.82
C ASP A 70 58.15 -27.80 -48.12
N ALA A 71 58.02 -28.03 -46.81
CA ALA A 71 59.01 -28.70 -45.96
C ALA A 71 58.28 -29.27 -44.73
N GLY A 72 57.67 -30.45 -44.88
CA GLY A 72 56.72 -31.01 -43.92
C GLY A 72 57.25 -31.21 -42.49
N ALA A 73 56.44 -30.80 -41.51
CA ALA A 73 56.48 -31.26 -40.13
C ALA A 73 55.43 -32.38 -39.93
N PRO A 74 55.67 -33.38 -39.05
CA PRO A 74 54.86 -34.60 -39.02
C PRO A 74 53.42 -34.35 -38.55
N GLU A 75 52.46 -34.94 -39.26
CA GLU A 75 51.01 -34.76 -39.04
C GLU A 75 50.58 -35.12 -37.61
N SER A 76 51.20 -36.14 -37.01
CA SER A 76 50.96 -36.55 -35.62
C SER A 76 51.19 -35.43 -34.59
N SER A 77 52.00 -34.42 -34.90
CA SER A 77 52.21 -33.25 -34.02
C SER A 77 51.11 -32.19 -34.13
N ARG A 78 50.36 -32.15 -35.25
CA ARG A 78 49.15 -31.33 -35.42
C ARG A 78 47.91 -32.05 -34.91
N GLU A 79 47.79 -33.35 -35.11
CA GLU A 79 46.73 -34.17 -34.51
C GLU A 79 46.82 -34.12 -32.99
N ALA A 80 48.02 -34.30 -32.42
CA ALA A 80 48.24 -34.18 -30.99
C ALA A 80 48.20 -32.74 -30.43
N SER A 81 48.08 -31.69 -31.26
CA SER A 81 47.68 -30.36 -30.77
C SER A 81 46.16 -30.21 -30.82
N GLY A 82 45.54 -30.50 -31.96
CA GLY A 82 44.08 -30.43 -32.13
C GLY A 82 43.30 -31.30 -31.15
N GLN A 83 43.79 -32.50 -30.82
CA GLN A 83 43.20 -33.34 -29.76
C GLN A 83 43.24 -32.66 -28.39
N ARG A 84 44.36 -32.05 -28.01
CA ARG A 84 44.48 -31.33 -26.73
C ARG A 84 43.66 -30.04 -26.69
N ASP A 85 43.53 -29.35 -27.82
CA ASP A 85 42.66 -28.17 -27.91
C ASP A 85 41.17 -28.57 -27.80
N VAL A 86 40.75 -29.68 -28.43
CA VAL A 86 39.40 -30.24 -28.32
C VAL A 86 39.10 -30.80 -26.91
N GLU A 87 40.04 -31.51 -26.29
CA GLU A 87 39.92 -31.94 -24.88
C GLU A 87 39.73 -30.73 -23.96
N ARG A 88 40.50 -29.66 -24.18
CA ARG A 88 40.48 -28.44 -23.38
C ARG A 88 39.31 -27.51 -23.67
N ASP A 89 38.70 -27.56 -24.85
CA ASP A 89 37.38 -26.97 -25.12
C ASP A 89 36.30 -27.80 -24.42
N GLY A 90 36.37 -29.13 -24.45
CA GLY A 90 35.46 -30.04 -23.76
C GLY A 90 35.50 -29.94 -22.22
N GLU A 91 36.66 -29.65 -21.63
CA GLU A 91 36.79 -29.30 -20.20
C GLU A 91 36.07 -27.98 -19.89
N ARG A 92 36.31 -26.92 -20.67
CA ARG A 92 35.65 -25.61 -20.49
C ARG A 92 34.13 -25.68 -20.70
N ASP A 93 33.67 -26.46 -21.67
CA ASP A 93 32.24 -26.67 -21.91
C ASP A 93 31.56 -27.38 -20.71
N ARG A 94 32.29 -28.25 -19.98
CA ARG A 94 31.81 -28.83 -18.70
C ARG A 94 31.82 -27.82 -17.56
N GLU A 95 32.91 -27.06 -17.38
CA GLU A 95 32.97 -25.98 -16.37
C GLU A 95 31.80 -24.99 -16.52
N ILE A 96 31.41 -24.68 -17.76
CA ILE A 96 30.26 -23.81 -18.05
C ILE A 96 28.93 -24.46 -17.67
N VAL A 97 28.75 -25.77 -17.87
CA VAL A 97 27.54 -26.49 -17.44
C VAL A 97 27.47 -26.58 -15.92
N GLU A 98 28.58 -26.94 -15.26
CA GLU A 98 28.65 -27.09 -13.80
C GLU A 98 28.37 -25.75 -13.07
N GLU A 99 28.93 -24.61 -13.55
CA GLU A 99 28.60 -23.29 -12.99
C GLU A 99 27.15 -22.88 -13.30
N PHE A 100 26.57 -23.25 -14.45
CA PHE A 100 25.15 -23.01 -14.73
C PHE A 100 24.23 -23.79 -13.78
N GLU A 101 24.48 -25.08 -13.58
CA GLU A 101 23.73 -25.93 -12.65
C GLU A 101 23.86 -25.43 -11.20
N TYR A 102 25.08 -25.07 -10.79
CA TYR A 102 25.35 -24.48 -9.48
C TYR A 102 24.61 -23.15 -9.27
N LEU A 103 24.66 -22.23 -10.23
CA LEU A 103 23.91 -20.97 -10.17
C LEU A 103 22.39 -21.21 -10.16
N LEU A 104 21.91 -22.23 -10.89
CA LEU A 104 20.50 -22.59 -10.97
C LEU A 104 20.00 -23.14 -9.62
N GLU A 105 20.64 -24.16 -9.04
CA GLU A 105 20.26 -24.73 -7.74
C GLU A 105 20.34 -23.66 -6.62
N LYS A 106 21.45 -22.95 -6.55
CA LYS A 106 21.69 -21.88 -5.57
C LYS A 106 20.66 -20.75 -5.66
N SER A 107 20.22 -20.39 -6.87
CA SER A 107 19.13 -19.41 -7.07
C SER A 107 17.81 -19.91 -6.47
N GLN A 108 17.47 -21.19 -6.65
CA GLN A 108 16.23 -21.80 -6.15
C GLN A 108 16.23 -21.96 -4.62
N GLN A 109 17.37 -22.36 -4.04
CA GLN A 109 17.55 -22.43 -2.59
C GLN A 109 17.38 -21.04 -1.96
N LEU A 110 18.06 -20.02 -2.52
CA LEU A 110 17.98 -18.64 -2.06
C LEU A 110 16.60 -17.98 -2.32
N PHE A 111 15.86 -18.41 -3.35
CA PHE A 111 14.49 -17.96 -3.58
C PHE A 111 13.54 -18.52 -2.51
N THR A 112 13.67 -19.81 -2.20
CA THR A 112 12.81 -20.48 -1.21
C THR A 112 12.97 -19.82 0.15
N GLY A 113 14.20 -19.50 0.56
CA GLY A 113 14.47 -18.76 1.78
C GLY A 113 13.91 -17.32 1.86
N ILE A 114 13.26 -16.78 0.83
CA ILE A 114 12.60 -15.45 0.89
C ILE A 114 11.16 -15.54 1.42
N SER A 115 10.42 -16.64 1.20
CA SER A 115 9.05 -16.76 1.71
C SER A 115 8.99 -16.81 3.24
N ASP A 116 10.05 -17.30 3.85
CA ASP A 116 10.09 -17.61 5.28
C ASP A 116 10.59 -16.42 6.11
N LEU A 117 10.99 -15.32 5.44
CA LEU A 117 11.48 -14.09 6.07
C LEU A 117 10.33 -13.16 6.46
N PRO A 118 10.26 -12.69 7.72
CA PRO A 118 9.27 -11.72 8.18
C PRO A 118 9.13 -10.53 7.23
N GLU A 119 7.88 -10.11 6.99
CA GLU A 119 7.57 -8.89 6.23
C GLU A 119 8.13 -7.65 6.92
N ILE A 120 8.01 -7.62 8.24
CA ILE A 120 8.44 -6.58 9.16
C ILE A 120 9.98 -6.54 9.32
N GLY A 121 10.54 -5.32 9.30
CA GLY A 121 11.93 -5.05 9.65
C GLY A 121 12.92 -5.27 8.51
N SER A 122 13.15 -4.23 7.72
CA SER A 122 14.08 -4.19 6.57
C SER A 122 15.43 -4.85 6.82
N LYS A 123 16.00 -4.65 8.01
CA LYS A 123 17.32 -5.18 8.44
C LYS A 123 17.44 -6.71 8.35
N TYR A 124 16.34 -7.46 8.44
CA TYR A 124 16.36 -8.92 8.37
C TYR A 124 16.26 -9.42 6.93
N TRP A 125 15.33 -8.89 6.14
CA TRP A 125 15.02 -9.43 4.81
C TRP A 125 15.88 -8.83 3.68
N LEU A 126 16.28 -7.55 3.78
CA LEU A 126 16.95 -6.84 2.68
C LEU A 126 18.29 -7.47 2.26
N PRO A 127 19.19 -7.87 3.18
CA PRO A 127 20.47 -8.50 2.79
C PRO A 127 20.28 -9.87 2.12
N HIS A 128 19.23 -10.61 2.49
CA HIS A 128 18.90 -11.89 1.88
C HIS A 128 18.32 -11.68 0.48
N PHE A 129 17.38 -10.75 0.33
CA PHE A 129 16.84 -10.36 -0.98
C PHE A 129 17.94 -9.92 -1.95
N GLN A 130 18.84 -9.03 -1.51
CA GLN A 130 19.98 -8.56 -2.31
C GLN A 130 20.84 -9.73 -2.81
N ARG A 131 21.21 -10.67 -1.92
CA ARG A 131 21.98 -11.87 -2.26
C ARG A 131 21.27 -12.77 -3.28
N THR A 132 19.96 -12.98 -3.13
CA THR A 132 19.16 -13.78 -4.07
C THR A 132 19.07 -13.09 -5.44
N PHE A 133 18.80 -11.78 -5.45
CA PHE A 133 18.70 -10.97 -6.68
C PHE A 133 20.02 -10.91 -7.44
N GLU A 134 21.16 -10.80 -6.75
CA GLU A 134 22.49 -10.93 -7.35
C GLU A 134 22.70 -12.28 -8.05
N VAL A 135 22.34 -13.38 -7.39
CA VAL A 135 22.52 -14.74 -7.96
C VAL A 135 21.61 -14.94 -9.17
N TYR A 136 20.35 -14.49 -9.12
CA TYR A 136 19.47 -14.50 -10.30
C TYR A 136 19.98 -13.60 -11.43
N THR A 137 20.57 -12.43 -11.13
CA THR A 137 21.17 -11.54 -12.13
C THR A 137 22.39 -12.19 -12.79
N LYS A 138 23.24 -12.89 -12.01
CA LYS A 138 24.38 -13.67 -12.52
C LYS A 138 23.90 -14.82 -13.40
N LEU A 139 22.98 -15.65 -12.91
CA LEU A 139 22.34 -16.74 -13.66
C LEU A 139 21.75 -16.26 -14.99
N TRP A 140 20.98 -15.17 -14.99
CA TRP A 140 20.33 -14.61 -16.18
C TRP A 140 21.32 -14.13 -17.25
N ARG A 141 22.44 -13.53 -16.85
CA ARG A 141 23.52 -13.16 -17.78
C ARG A 141 24.22 -14.40 -18.31
N PHE A 142 24.61 -15.31 -17.43
CA PHE A 142 25.34 -16.55 -17.76
C PHE A 142 24.60 -17.40 -18.81
N GLN A 143 23.32 -17.71 -18.56
CA GLN A 143 22.47 -18.45 -19.51
C GLN A 143 22.18 -17.72 -20.82
N SER A 144 22.40 -16.41 -20.88
CA SER A 144 22.29 -15.64 -22.12
C SER A 144 23.59 -15.66 -22.92
N MET A 145 24.74 -15.56 -22.24
CA MET A 145 26.08 -15.64 -22.84
C MET A 145 26.39 -17.04 -23.39
N HIS A 146 26.06 -18.09 -22.62
CA HIS A 146 26.39 -19.47 -22.95
C HIS A 146 25.23 -20.25 -23.61
N ARG A 147 24.19 -19.55 -24.07
CA ARG A 147 22.94 -20.14 -24.62
C ARG A 147 23.18 -21.30 -25.58
N VAL A 148 23.98 -21.07 -26.62
CA VAL A 148 24.20 -22.01 -27.74
C VAL A 148 24.90 -23.30 -27.28
N LEU A 149 25.63 -23.24 -26.17
CA LEU A 149 26.20 -24.43 -25.54
C LEU A 149 25.13 -25.15 -24.71
N LEU A 150 24.46 -24.42 -23.82
CA LEU A 150 23.49 -24.98 -22.88
C LEU A 150 22.29 -25.64 -23.58
N GLU A 151 21.86 -25.13 -24.74
CA GLU A 151 20.77 -25.70 -25.56
C GLU A 151 21.12 -27.08 -26.18
N LYS A 152 22.39 -27.48 -26.27
CA LYS A 152 22.76 -28.79 -26.85
C LYS A 152 22.31 -29.94 -25.94
N PRO A 153 21.61 -30.98 -26.45
CA PRO A 153 21.22 -32.16 -25.66
C PRO A 153 22.40 -33.02 -25.16
N GLU A 154 23.60 -32.82 -25.72
CA GLU A 154 24.85 -33.48 -25.32
C GLU A 154 25.52 -32.79 -24.11
N HIS A 155 24.94 -31.69 -23.64
CA HIS A 155 25.36 -30.92 -22.47
C HIS A 155 24.17 -30.84 -21.50
N TYR A 156 23.68 -29.65 -21.16
CA TYR A 156 22.50 -29.49 -20.28
C TYR A 156 21.15 -29.73 -21.01
N GLY A 157 21.03 -29.42 -22.31
CA GLY A 157 19.79 -29.57 -23.07
C GLY A 157 18.70 -28.53 -22.75
N LEU A 158 19.12 -27.29 -22.47
CA LEU A 158 18.32 -26.20 -21.88
C LEU A 158 17.09 -25.87 -22.71
N LYS A 159 15.90 -26.02 -22.12
CA LYS A 159 14.62 -25.82 -22.79
C LYS A 159 14.13 -24.38 -22.66
N ARG A 160 13.43 -23.92 -23.70
CA ARG A 160 12.81 -22.58 -23.77
C ARG A 160 11.97 -22.23 -22.53
N TRP A 161 11.23 -23.20 -21.96
CA TRP A 161 10.40 -22.93 -20.77
C TRP A 161 11.20 -22.73 -19.48
N GLU A 162 12.40 -23.31 -19.35
CA GLU A 162 13.28 -23.08 -18.18
C GLU A 162 13.77 -21.63 -18.15
N VAL A 163 14.10 -21.07 -19.31
CA VAL A 163 14.40 -19.63 -19.48
C VAL A 163 13.20 -18.78 -19.07
N GLY A 164 11.98 -19.21 -19.43
CA GLY A 164 10.72 -18.59 -19.00
C GLY A 164 10.52 -18.66 -17.48
N GLU A 165 10.95 -19.73 -16.80
CA GLU A 165 10.90 -19.82 -15.35
C GLU A 165 11.93 -18.94 -14.65
N ILE A 166 13.17 -18.84 -15.16
CA ILE A 166 14.19 -17.92 -14.63
C ILE A 166 13.68 -16.47 -14.74
N ALA A 167 13.14 -16.09 -15.90
CA ALA A 167 12.51 -14.78 -16.09
C ALA A 167 11.31 -14.56 -15.15
N SER A 168 10.43 -15.59 -14.99
CA SER A 168 9.27 -15.53 -14.10
C SER A 168 9.67 -15.39 -12.63
N LYS A 169 10.82 -15.94 -12.24
CA LYS A 169 11.42 -15.80 -10.90
C LYS A 169 12.00 -14.41 -10.67
N ILE A 170 12.61 -13.79 -11.67
CA ILE A 170 13.07 -12.40 -11.59
C ILE A 170 11.87 -11.44 -11.48
N GLY A 171 10.80 -11.66 -12.25
CA GLY A 171 9.53 -10.95 -12.08
C GLY A 171 8.90 -11.14 -10.69
N GLN A 172 8.97 -12.36 -10.12
CA GLN A 172 8.55 -12.61 -8.74
C GLN A 172 9.38 -11.81 -7.71
N LEU A 173 10.71 -11.72 -7.89
CA LEU A 173 11.57 -10.93 -6.99
C LEU A 173 11.23 -9.44 -7.04
N TYR A 174 11.07 -8.86 -8.24
CA TYR A 174 10.66 -7.46 -8.39
C TYR A 174 9.29 -7.19 -7.74
N TYR A 175 8.32 -8.09 -7.93
CA TYR A 175 7.01 -7.99 -7.29
C TYR A 175 7.09 -8.09 -5.75
N GLN A 176 7.88 -9.02 -5.21
CA GLN A 176 8.12 -9.14 -3.77
C GLN A 176 8.82 -7.90 -3.19
N TYR A 177 9.74 -7.29 -3.94
CA TYR A 177 10.41 -6.05 -3.52
C TYR A 177 9.45 -4.86 -3.52
N TYR A 178 8.58 -4.75 -4.53
CA TYR A 178 7.47 -3.80 -4.52
C TYR A 178 6.57 -3.99 -3.30
N LEU A 179 6.15 -5.21 -2.95
CA LEU A 179 5.31 -5.44 -1.76
C LEU A 179 5.99 -4.96 -0.46
N ARG A 180 7.31 -5.09 -0.34
CA ARG A 180 8.11 -4.69 0.82
C ARG A 180 8.63 -3.23 0.78
N THR A 181 8.26 -2.44 -0.23
CA THR A 181 8.71 -1.03 -0.40
C THR A 181 7.64 -0.06 -0.87
N SER A 182 6.55 -0.56 -1.46
CA SER A 182 5.50 0.21 -2.16
C SER A 182 5.98 1.08 -3.34
N GLU A 183 7.21 0.90 -3.81
CA GLU A 183 7.79 1.66 -4.92
C GLU A 183 7.41 1.06 -6.28
N THR A 184 6.56 1.77 -7.02
CA THR A 184 5.86 1.30 -8.23
C THR A 184 6.76 0.99 -9.41
N ASN A 185 7.99 1.52 -9.42
CA ASN A 185 9.01 1.18 -10.42
C ASN A 185 9.28 -0.33 -10.46
N TYR A 186 9.34 -1.00 -9.29
CA TYR A 186 9.58 -2.45 -9.24
C TYR A 186 8.35 -3.27 -9.68
N LEU A 187 7.14 -2.74 -9.49
CA LEU A 187 5.92 -3.33 -10.05
C LEU A 187 5.92 -3.25 -11.59
N GLN A 188 6.43 -2.14 -12.16
CA GLN A 188 6.61 -1.99 -13.60
C GLN A 188 7.71 -2.92 -14.16
N GLU A 189 8.83 -3.10 -13.46
CA GLU A 189 9.83 -4.11 -13.84
C GLU A 189 9.26 -5.54 -13.82
N ALA A 190 8.45 -5.89 -12.80
CA ALA A 190 7.75 -7.17 -12.76
C ALA A 190 6.80 -7.36 -13.95
N PHE A 191 6.09 -6.31 -14.36
CA PHE A 191 5.27 -6.32 -15.59
C PHE A 191 6.11 -6.58 -16.83
N VAL A 192 7.23 -5.87 -17.01
CA VAL A 192 8.12 -6.03 -18.19
C VAL A 192 8.65 -7.45 -18.28
N PHE A 193 9.04 -8.07 -17.16
CA PHE A 193 9.48 -9.47 -17.14
C PHE A 193 8.35 -10.45 -17.50
N TYR A 194 7.12 -10.22 -17.05
CA TYR A 194 6.00 -11.10 -17.41
C TYR A 194 5.52 -10.90 -18.85
N ASP A 195 5.41 -9.67 -19.35
CA ASP A 195 4.96 -9.45 -20.73
C ASP A 195 5.96 -10.00 -21.75
N ALA A 196 7.26 -9.79 -21.51
CA ALA A 196 8.32 -10.39 -22.33
C ALA A 196 8.30 -11.94 -22.32
N ILE A 197 7.74 -12.57 -21.27
CA ILE A 197 7.56 -14.03 -21.24
C ILE A 197 6.43 -14.47 -22.19
N ARG A 198 5.34 -13.71 -22.23
CA ARG A 198 4.19 -13.93 -23.12
C ARG A 198 4.53 -13.67 -24.58
N GLU A 199 5.07 -12.50 -24.90
CA GLU A 199 5.46 -12.11 -26.27
C GLU A 199 6.37 -13.16 -26.91
N ARG A 200 7.41 -13.56 -26.16
CA ARG A 200 8.40 -14.56 -26.62
C ARG A 200 7.90 -16.00 -26.47
N SER A 201 6.68 -16.21 -25.96
CA SER A 201 5.99 -17.50 -25.88
C SER A 201 6.85 -18.62 -25.27
N TYR A 202 7.58 -18.36 -24.17
CA TYR A 202 8.60 -19.31 -23.69
C TYR A 202 8.05 -20.71 -23.32
N PHE A 203 6.78 -20.82 -22.94
CA PHE A 203 6.15 -22.10 -22.58
C PHE A 203 5.69 -22.94 -23.79
N LYS A 204 5.52 -22.31 -24.97
CA LYS A 204 4.82 -22.90 -26.13
C LYS A 204 5.66 -24.00 -26.81
N GLY A 205 5.12 -25.22 -26.89
CA GLY A 205 5.74 -26.33 -27.63
C GLY A 205 4.98 -27.67 -27.50
N GLU A 206 5.35 -28.67 -28.28
CA GLU A 206 4.62 -29.96 -28.36
C GLU A 206 4.61 -30.73 -27.02
N GLN A 207 5.67 -30.61 -26.21
CA GLN A 207 5.76 -31.21 -24.87
C GLN A 207 4.78 -30.54 -23.86
N GLU A 208 4.25 -29.36 -24.15
CA GLU A 208 3.31 -28.62 -23.28
C GLU A 208 1.94 -29.35 -23.17
N ILE A 209 1.48 -29.94 -24.28
CA ILE A 209 0.19 -30.66 -24.37
C ILE A 209 0.23 -32.00 -23.62
N GLN A 210 1.43 -32.52 -23.31
CA GLN A 210 1.62 -33.81 -22.62
C GLN A 210 2.16 -33.66 -21.18
N ASN A 211 2.50 -32.45 -20.73
CA ASN A 211 3.12 -32.22 -19.42
C ASN A 211 2.23 -31.34 -18.51
N SER A 212 1.45 -31.99 -17.65
CA SER A 212 0.56 -31.33 -16.68
C SER A 212 1.32 -30.41 -15.70
N ALA A 213 2.55 -30.76 -15.31
CA ALA A 213 3.37 -29.92 -14.44
C ALA A 213 3.84 -28.63 -15.13
N LEU A 214 4.10 -28.68 -16.44
CA LEU A 214 4.41 -27.48 -17.23
C LEU A 214 3.17 -26.58 -17.39
N MET A 215 1.98 -27.16 -17.55
CA MET A 215 0.72 -26.41 -17.53
C MET A 215 0.45 -25.74 -16.18
N ILE A 216 0.69 -26.42 -15.04
CA ILE A 216 0.63 -25.80 -13.70
C ILE A 216 1.60 -24.62 -13.59
N LYS A 217 2.85 -24.77 -14.07
CA LYS A 217 3.85 -23.68 -14.08
C LYS A 217 3.34 -22.46 -14.87
N LYS A 218 2.73 -22.69 -16.04
CA LYS A 218 2.13 -21.66 -16.89
C LYS A 218 0.93 -20.98 -16.23
N LEU A 219 -0.03 -21.73 -15.68
CA LEU A 219 -1.18 -21.18 -14.94
C LEU A 219 -0.73 -20.30 -13.75
N ARG A 220 0.24 -20.79 -12.97
CA ARG A 220 0.86 -20.01 -11.87
C ARG A 220 1.62 -18.77 -12.35
N TYR A 221 2.18 -18.78 -13.56
CA TYR A 221 2.80 -17.59 -14.17
C TYR A 221 1.72 -16.55 -14.52
N TYR A 222 0.68 -16.93 -15.26
CA TYR A 222 -0.40 -16.02 -15.65
C TYR A 222 -1.14 -15.40 -14.46
N ALA A 223 -1.42 -16.18 -13.40
CA ALA A 223 -2.08 -15.65 -12.20
C ALA A 223 -1.27 -14.51 -11.54
N ARG A 224 0.07 -14.61 -11.54
CA ARG A 224 0.95 -13.52 -11.07
C ARG A 224 0.96 -12.33 -12.02
N PHE A 225 0.99 -12.57 -13.33
CA PHE A 225 0.94 -11.49 -14.33
C PHE A 225 -0.37 -10.69 -14.22
N ILE A 226 -1.52 -11.36 -14.06
CA ILE A 226 -2.81 -10.70 -13.83
C ILE A 226 -2.81 -9.92 -12.52
N THR A 227 -2.19 -10.45 -11.44
CA THR A 227 -2.05 -9.73 -10.17
C THR A 227 -1.24 -8.44 -10.32
N VAL A 228 -0.18 -8.45 -11.13
CA VAL A 228 0.61 -7.23 -11.47
C VAL A 228 -0.21 -6.26 -12.33
N CYS A 229 -0.90 -6.74 -13.36
CA CYS A 229 -1.75 -5.91 -14.22
C CYS A 229 -2.89 -5.24 -13.44
N LEU A 230 -3.50 -5.96 -12.49
CA LEU A 230 -4.50 -5.44 -11.57
C LEU A 230 -3.94 -4.28 -10.74
N GLN A 231 -2.77 -4.46 -10.11
CA GLN A 231 -2.17 -3.41 -9.29
C GLN A 231 -1.68 -2.21 -10.11
N LEU A 232 -1.25 -2.41 -11.35
CA LEU A 232 -0.96 -1.31 -12.29
C LEU A 232 -2.22 -0.66 -12.89
N SER A 233 -3.43 -1.12 -12.54
CA SER A 233 -4.69 -0.70 -13.17
C SER A 233 -4.70 -0.85 -14.71
N ASN A 234 -3.93 -1.79 -15.27
CA ASN A 234 -3.82 -2.04 -16.70
C ASN A 234 -4.99 -2.93 -17.19
N THR A 235 -6.21 -2.38 -17.15
CA THR A 235 -7.46 -3.08 -17.46
C THR A 235 -7.47 -3.78 -18.83
N PRO A 236 -7.00 -3.18 -19.95
CA PRO A 236 -6.97 -3.87 -21.25
C PRO A 236 -6.13 -5.14 -21.22
N MET A 237 -4.94 -5.08 -20.60
CA MET A 237 -4.07 -6.25 -20.44
C MET A 237 -4.69 -7.30 -19.53
N MET A 238 -5.26 -6.86 -18.41
CA MET A 238 -5.90 -7.71 -17.41
C MET A 238 -7.05 -8.53 -18.02
N LEU A 239 -7.89 -7.90 -18.88
CA LEU A 239 -8.98 -8.57 -19.59
C LEU A 239 -8.47 -9.58 -20.64
N GLN A 240 -7.44 -9.24 -21.41
CA GLN A 240 -6.85 -10.18 -22.37
C GLN A 240 -6.30 -11.42 -21.66
N LEU A 241 -5.52 -11.22 -20.58
CA LEU A 241 -4.91 -12.31 -19.83
C LEU A 241 -5.95 -13.21 -19.16
N LEU A 242 -7.08 -12.67 -18.67
CA LEU A 242 -8.17 -13.49 -18.12
C LEU A 242 -8.72 -14.49 -19.15
N GLU A 243 -8.89 -14.06 -20.41
CA GLU A 243 -9.37 -14.93 -21.49
C GLU A 243 -8.30 -15.96 -21.91
N GLU A 244 -7.02 -15.56 -21.97
CA GLU A 244 -5.92 -16.50 -22.18
C GLU A 244 -5.88 -17.60 -21.09
N VAL A 245 -6.14 -17.26 -19.82
CA VAL A 245 -6.16 -18.26 -18.72
C VAL A 245 -7.40 -19.16 -18.77
N ARG A 246 -8.59 -18.63 -19.11
CA ARG A 246 -9.80 -19.45 -19.29
C ARG A 246 -9.55 -20.59 -20.29
N ALA A 247 -9.07 -20.25 -21.48
CA ALA A 247 -8.74 -21.23 -22.52
C ALA A 247 -7.65 -22.23 -22.07
N LEU A 248 -6.66 -21.79 -21.29
CA LEU A 248 -5.63 -22.69 -20.73
C LEU A 248 -6.20 -23.65 -19.66
N ILE A 249 -7.17 -23.23 -18.86
CA ILE A 249 -7.85 -24.09 -17.88
C ILE A 249 -8.77 -25.08 -18.58
N ASP A 250 -9.48 -24.69 -19.64
CA ASP A 250 -10.32 -25.62 -20.41
C ASP A 250 -9.47 -26.74 -21.03
N VAL A 251 -8.31 -26.39 -21.62
CA VAL A 251 -7.32 -27.38 -22.08
C VAL A 251 -6.79 -28.22 -20.92
N TYR A 252 -6.46 -27.61 -19.78
CA TYR A 252 -5.94 -28.33 -18.61
C TYR A 252 -6.94 -29.36 -18.06
N ALA A 253 -8.21 -28.97 -17.93
CA ALA A 253 -9.29 -29.80 -17.42
C ALA A 253 -9.71 -30.91 -18.40
N THR A 254 -9.68 -30.65 -19.71
CA THR A 254 -10.09 -31.63 -20.73
C THR A 254 -8.99 -32.62 -21.12
N VAL A 255 -7.73 -32.18 -21.24
CA VAL A 255 -6.62 -33.03 -21.69
C VAL A 255 -6.04 -33.89 -20.55
N PHE A 256 -5.89 -33.32 -19.34
CA PHE A 256 -5.24 -34.01 -18.22
C PHE A 256 -6.21 -34.56 -17.17
N ASN A 257 -7.47 -34.07 -17.15
CA ASN A 257 -8.49 -34.39 -16.14
C ASN A 257 -7.96 -34.43 -14.69
N PRO A 258 -7.23 -33.41 -14.21
CA PRO A 258 -6.54 -33.45 -12.92
C PRO A 258 -7.50 -33.18 -11.75
N VAL A 259 -7.08 -33.54 -10.54
CA VAL A 259 -7.91 -33.43 -9.31
C VAL A 259 -8.17 -31.96 -8.94
N ASP A 260 -7.18 -31.08 -9.13
CA ASP A 260 -7.23 -29.65 -8.82
C ASP A 260 -7.98 -28.80 -9.86
N LYS A 261 -8.52 -29.40 -10.93
CA LYS A 261 -9.20 -28.66 -12.02
C LYS A 261 -10.32 -27.74 -11.51
N MET A 262 -11.05 -28.16 -10.48
CA MET A 262 -12.13 -27.36 -9.87
C MET A 262 -11.59 -26.17 -9.07
N GLU A 263 -10.42 -26.29 -8.46
CA GLU A 263 -9.73 -25.20 -7.77
C GLU A 263 -9.28 -24.14 -8.78
N TRP A 264 -8.69 -24.55 -9.91
CA TRP A 264 -8.32 -23.65 -11.00
C TRP A 264 -9.53 -22.94 -11.61
N SER A 265 -10.63 -23.67 -11.88
CA SER A 265 -11.89 -23.06 -12.35
C SER A 265 -12.44 -22.04 -11.35
N LEU A 266 -12.34 -22.30 -10.03
CA LEU A 266 -12.74 -21.36 -8.99
C LEU A 266 -11.84 -20.11 -8.96
N VAL A 267 -10.52 -20.28 -9.03
CA VAL A 267 -9.55 -19.17 -9.09
C VAL A 267 -9.86 -18.22 -10.25
N VAL A 268 -10.14 -18.73 -11.45
CA VAL A 268 -10.52 -17.88 -12.60
C VAL A 268 -11.91 -17.26 -12.46
N LYS A 269 -12.87 -17.97 -11.86
CA LYS A 269 -14.20 -17.41 -11.55
C LYS A 269 -14.08 -16.23 -10.58
N ASP A 270 -13.34 -16.39 -9.49
CA ASP A 270 -13.18 -15.37 -8.46
C ASP A 270 -12.37 -14.17 -8.99
N MET A 271 -11.31 -14.43 -9.77
CA MET A 271 -10.57 -13.40 -10.51
C MET A 271 -11.48 -12.62 -11.47
N SER A 272 -12.34 -13.31 -12.22
CA SER A 272 -13.30 -12.68 -13.13
C SER A 272 -14.37 -11.87 -12.40
N LEU A 273 -14.83 -12.32 -11.23
CA LEU A 273 -15.79 -11.59 -10.40
C LEU A 273 -15.16 -10.35 -9.77
N PHE A 274 -13.91 -10.46 -9.28
CA PHE A 274 -13.17 -9.33 -8.73
C PHE A 274 -12.86 -8.28 -9.80
N MET A 275 -12.37 -8.69 -10.98
CA MET A 275 -12.14 -7.79 -12.11
C MET A 275 -13.43 -7.08 -12.55
N HIS A 276 -14.56 -7.80 -12.60
CA HIS A 276 -15.85 -7.18 -12.88
C HIS A 276 -16.25 -6.16 -11.79
N ALA A 277 -16.02 -6.47 -10.51
CA ALA A 277 -16.30 -5.57 -9.39
C ALA A 277 -15.40 -4.32 -9.38
N VAL A 278 -14.15 -4.43 -9.84
CA VAL A 278 -13.24 -3.28 -10.03
C VAL A 278 -13.68 -2.40 -11.20
N CYS A 279 -14.17 -2.99 -12.30
CA CYS A 279 -14.51 -2.27 -13.52
C CYS A 279 -15.93 -1.68 -13.56
N SER A 280 -16.94 -2.43 -13.09
CA SER A 280 -18.37 -2.07 -13.15
C SER A 280 -18.77 -0.71 -12.50
N PRO A 281 -18.03 -0.13 -11.55
CA PRO A 281 -18.32 1.22 -11.03
C PRO A 281 -18.10 2.35 -12.03
N VAL A 282 -17.26 2.15 -13.05
CA VAL A 282 -16.92 3.18 -14.05
C VAL A 282 -17.98 3.18 -15.16
N PRO A 283 -18.59 4.33 -15.52
CA PRO A 283 -19.54 4.36 -16.62
C PRO A 283 -18.86 4.04 -17.96
N THR A 284 -19.60 3.46 -18.89
CA THR A 284 -19.15 3.25 -20.28
C THR A 284 -19.52 4.43 -21.17
N ASP A 285 -18.69 4.71 -22.17
CA ASP A 285 -19.03 5.67 -23.21
C ASP A 285 -20.20 5.15 -24.07
N GLY A 286 -21.30 5.90 -24.09
CA GLY A 286 -22.55 5.48 -24.71
C GLY A 286 -22.51 5.33 -26.24
N ALA A 287 -21.44 5.78 -26.91
CA ALA A 287 -21.27 5.63 -28.36
C ALA A 287 -20.38 4.43 -28.73
N SER A 288 -19.31 4.18 -27.95
CA SER A 288 -18.32 3.12 -28.22
C SER A 288 -18.48 1.86 -27.37
N GLY A 289 -19.22 1.94 -26.26
CA GLY A 289 -19.34 0.87 -25.26
C GLY A 289 -18.06 0.64 -24.42
N LEU A 290 -17.00 1.41 -24.68
CA LEU A 290 -15.73 1.30 -23.97
C LEU A 290 -15.83 1.92 -22.57
N MET A 291 -15.02 1.43 -21.64
CA MET A 291 -14.90 2.06 -20.31
C MET A 291 -14.26 3.44 -20.42
N LEU A 292 -14.78 4.40 -19.66
CA LEU A 292 -14.20 5.74 -19.58
C LEU A 292 -12.86 5.72 -18.81
N PRO A 293 -11.89 6.58 -19.19
CA PRO A 293 -10.62 6.67 -18.48
C PRO A 293 -10.83 7.37 -17.13
N ALA A 294 -10.46 6.71 -16.04
CA ALA A 294 -10.51 7.26 -14.69
C ALA A 294 -9.13 7.18 -14.04
N THR A 295 -8.66 8.29 -13.44
CA THR A 295 -7.36 8.36 -12.76
C THR A 295 -7.53 8.14 -11.25
N TYR A 296 -6.88 7.10 -10.72
CA TYR A 296 -7.07 6.64 -9.34
C TYR A 296 -5.94 7.01 -8.38
N ARG A 297 -4.74 7.21 -8.91
CA ARG A 297 -3.53 7.48 -8.13
C ARG A 297 -3.34 8.99 -7.93
N LEU A 298 -2.45 9.35 -7.01
CA LEU A 298 -2.16 10.73 -6.67
C LEU A 298 -1.35 11.42 -7.77
N ASP A 299 -2.02 12.24 -8.59
CA ASP A 299 -1.40 13.18 -9.52
C ASP A 299 -0.79 14.38 -8.79
N THR A 300 0.54 14.34 -8.59
CA THR A 300 1.28 15.41 -7.91
C THR A 300 1.40 16.72 -8.69
N ARG A 301 1.01 16.76 -9.97
CA ARG A 301 1.16 17.97 -10.82
C ARG A 301 0.07 19.02 -10.57
N ARG A 302 -1.10 18.63 -10.05
CA ARG A 302 -2.29 19.50 -9.98
C ARG A 302 -2.27 20.57 -8.88
N ARG A 303 -1.47 20.41 -7.82
CA ARG A 303 -1.56 21.26 -6.62
C ARG A 303 -0.24 21.98 -6.32
N ALA A 304 -0.20 23.28 -6.62
CA ALA A 304 0.86 24.17 -6.17
C ALA A 304 0.89 24.24 -4.63
N ARG A 305 2.07 24.09 -4.02
CA ARG A 305 2.22 24.12 -2.56
C ARG A 305 2.44 25.56 -2.08
N THR A 306 1.59 26.03 -1.16
CA THR A 306 1.81 27.25 -0.38
C THR A 306 2.97 27.03 0.59
N ASP A 307 4.19 27.40 0.18
CA ASP A 307 5.42 26.95 0.86
C ASP A 307 5.71 27.64 2.22
N LYS A 308 4.72 28.32 2.81
CA LYS A 308 4.86 29.15 4.03
C LYS A 308 4.67 28.39 5.34
N ASP A 309 4.00 27.23 5.32
CA ASP A 309 3.78 26.42 6.53
C ASP A 309 4.98 25.52 6.85
N GLY A 310 5.35 25.44 8.13
CA GLY A 310 6.62 24.91 8.64
C GLY A 310 6.82 23.39 8.56
N ALA A 311 7.20 22.74 9.67
CA ALA A 311 7.56 21.32 9.70
C ALA A 311 6.37 20.40 9.32
N ARG A 312 6.37 19.92 8.07
CA ARG A 312 5.27 19.19 7.43
C ARG A 312 5.36 17.70 7.73
N LEU A 313 4.23 17.13 8.15
CA LEU A 313 4.09 15.69 8.24
C LEU A 313 4.19 15.05 6.86
N ARG A 314 4.61 13.78 6.83
CA ARG A 314 4.50 12.89 5.66
C ARG A 314 3.86 11.59 6.09
N LEU A 315 2.96 11.04 5.29
CA LEU A 315 2.53 9.67 5.44
C LEU A 315 3.71 8.77 5.06
N GLN A 316 4.17 7.95 6.01
CA GLN A 316 5.33 7.08 5.83
C GLN A 316 4.93 5.60 5.87
N GLU A 317 4.02 5.24 6.76
CA GLU A 317 3.54 3.87 6.94
C GLU A 317 2.00 3.83 6.92
N ALA A 318 1.44 2.84 6.27
CA ALA A 318 0.00 2.58 6.26
C ALA A 318 -0.29 1.10 6.58
N VAL A 319 -1.20 0.85 7.51
CA VAL A 319 -1.73 -0.49 7.82
C VAL A 319 -3.15 -0.55 7.28
N ILE A 320 -3.41 -1.48 6.35
CA ILE A 320 -4.68 -1.65 5.64
C ILE A 320 -5.30 -2.98 6.05
N VAL A 321 -6.35 -2.93 6.88
CA VAL A 321 -7.06 -4.10 7.38
C VAL A 321 -8.39 -4.30 6.64
N GLY A 322 -8.60 -5.51 6.12
CA GLY A 322 -9.90 -5.97 5.62
C GLY A 322 -10.37 -7.23 6.35
N ASN A 323 -11.46 -7.10 7.10
CA ASN A 323 -12.12 -8.19 7.83
C ASN A 323 -13.65 -8.10 7.68
N ARG A 324 -14.13 -8.07 6.43
CA ARG A 324 -15.54 -8.26 6.06
C ARG A 324 -15.70 -9.56 5.26
N PRO A 325 -16.29 -10.63 5.82
CA PRO A 325 -16.44 -11.92 5.12
C PRO A 325 -17.34 -11.86 3.88
N THR A 326 -18.23 -10.87 3.79
CA THR A 326 -19.24 -10.70 2.73
C THR A 326 -18.72 -9.91 1.51
N GLN A 327 -17.52 -9.32 1.59
CA GLN A 327 -17.00 -8.45 0.54
C GLN A 327 -16.34 -9.25 -0.60
N ILE A 328 -16.52 -8.79 -1.85
CA ILE A 328 -15.85 -9.40 -3.00
C ILE A 328 -14.33 -9.26 -2.84
N LYS A 329 -13.62 -10.38 -3.06
CA LYS A 329 -12.17 -10.49 -2.92
C LYS A 329 -11.56 -11.36 -4.01
N PHE A 330 -10.27 -11.20 -4.24
CA PHE A 330 -9.45 -12.14 -4.99
C PHE A 330 -8.29 -12.61 -4.12
N SER A 331 -8.18 -13.92 -3.88
CA SER A 331 -7.31 -14.50 -2.86
C SER A 331 -7.59 -13.89 -1.46
N GLU A 332 -6.73 -12.98 -1.02
CA GLU A 332 -6.82 -12.28 0.27
C GLU A 332 -7.04 -10.76 0.12
N LEU A 333 -7.06 -10.24 -1.11
CA LEU A 333 -7.31 -8.82 -1.38
C LEU A 333 -8.81 -8.55 -1.53
N THR A 334 -9.43 -7.84 -0.59
CA THR A 334 -10.82 -7.37 -0.75
C THR A 334 -10.90 -6.11 -1.63
N LEU A 335 -12.10 -5.81 -2.12
CA LEU A 335 -12.31 -4.67 -3.02
C LEU A 335 -11.98 -3.31 -2.37
N ASP A 336 -12.34 -3.11 -1.09
CA ASP A 336 -11.95 -1.92 -0.32
C ASP A 336 -10.42 -1.81 -0.17
N MET A 337 -9.75 -2.93 0.16
CA MET A 337 -8.29 -2.97 0.32
C MET A 337 -7.57 -2.59 -0.98
N TYR A 338 -8.08 -3.04 -2.14
CA TYR A 338 -7.58 -2.65 -3.44
C TYR A 338 -7.71 -1.14 -3.70
N TYR A 339 -8.87 -0.54 -3.42
CA TYR A 339 -9.09 0.89 -3.61
C TYR A 339 -8.23 1.75 -2.68
N MET A 340 -8.04 1.32 -1.43
CA MET A 340 -7.09 1.96 -0.50
C MET A 340 -5.64 1.83 -0.96
N LEU A 341 -5.23 0.67 -1.51
CA LEU A 341 -3.89 0.47 -2.05
C LEU A 341 -3.56 1.39 -3.22
N GLN A 342 -4.49 1.53 -4.18
CA GLN A 342 -4.33 2.42 -5.35
C GLN A 342 -4.32 3.91 -4.98
N MET A 343 -5.16 4.30 -4.01
CA MET A 343 -5.22 5.69 -3.49
C MET A 343 -3.90 6.09 -2.81
N LEU A 344 -3.21 5.12 -2.20
CA LEU A 344 -1.89 5.27 -1.57
C LEU A 344 -0.74 4.99 -2.54
N GLU A 345 -0.91 5.32 -3.82
CA GLU A 345 0.16 5.38 -4.82
C GLU A 345 0.11 6.69 -5.59
N ARG A 346 1.27 7.19 -5.99
CA ARG A 346 1.39 8.26 -6.97
C ARG A 346 1.24 7.70 -8.39
N GLU A 347 0.82 8.56 -9.31
CA GLU A 347 0.97 8.27 -10.74
C GLU A 347 2.46 8.06 -11.06
N PRO A 348 2.84 7.01 -11.82
CA PRO A 348 4.22 6.81 -12.24
C PRO A 348 4.75 8.04 -12.95
N THR A 349 5.96 8.49 -12.62
CA THR A 349 6.57 9.64 -13.29
C THR A 349 7.02 9.26 -14.69
N THR A 350 6.07 9.29 -15.64
CA THR A 350 6.37 9.27 -17.07
C THR A 350 7.38 10.37 -17.38
N ARG A 351 8.58 9.96 -17.80
CA ARG A 351 9.50 10.84 -18.53
C ARG A 351 8.82 11.17 -19.85
N GLU A 352 8.12 12.30 -19.90
CA GLU A 352 7.69 12.87 -21.17
C GLU A 352 8.92 13.02 -22.08
N PRO A 353 8.87 12.48 -23.32
CA PRO A 353 9.87 12.84 -24.31
C PRO A 353 9.75 14.35 -24.57
N ALA A 354 10.83 15.08 -24.35
CA ALA A 354 10.81 16.53 -24.38
C ALA A 354 10.34 17.05 -25.76
N ALA A 355 9.17 17.71 -25.76
CA ALA A 355 8.58 18.51 -26.84
C ALA A 355 8.99 18.10 -28.27
N ALA A 356 8.29 17.13 -28.86
CA ALA A 356 8.37 16.84 -30.28
C ALA A 356 7.81 18.02 -31.11
N ALA A 357 8.69 18.97 -31.45
CA ALA A 357 8.37 20.06 -32.35
C ALA A 357 8.02 19.53 -33.75
N SER A 358 7.12 20.24 -34.43
CA SER A 358 6.51 19.82 -35.70
C SER A 358 7.51 19.73 -36.87
N THR A 359 7.46 18.65 -37.65
CA THR A 359 7.40 18.76 -39.13
C THR A 359 6.87 17.49 -39.83
N SER A 360 6.11 17.72 -40.91
CA SER A 360 5.78 16.85 -42.05
C SER A 360 6.14 15.35 -42.02
N ALA A 361 5.12 14.49 -42.09
CA ALA A 361 5.28 13.10 -42.48
C ALA A 361 5.28 12.93 -44.01
N THR A 362 6.00 11.92 -44.53
CA THR A 362 5.86 11.41 -45.90
C THR A 362 6.17 9.91 -45.89
N THR A 363 5.24 9.09 -46.40
CA THR A 363 5.33 7.64 -46.59
C THR A 363 6.36 7.29 -47.71
N PRO A 364 6.89 6.05 -47.86
CA PRO A 364 6.18 4.78 -47.63
C PRO A 364 7.00 3.54 -47.15
N ALA A 365 6.26 2.43 -47.03
CA ALA A 365 6.63 1.05 -47.37
C ALA A 365 7.55 0.20 -46.47
N ALA A 366 7.12 -1.05 -46.34
CA ALA A 366 7.64 -2.13 -45.53
C ALA A 366 9.03 -2.69 -45.93
N ALA A 367 9.74 -3.21 -44.93
CA ALA A 367 10.70 -4.31 -45.08
C ALA A 367 10.69 -5.18 -43.80
N SER A 368 10.99 -6.47 -43.94
CA SER A 368 11.19 -7.40 -42.82
C SER A 368 12.65 -7.81 -42.75
N THR A 369 13.27 -7.80 -41.56
CA THR A 369 14.16 -8.88 -41.07
C THR A 369 14.66 -8.61 -39.64
N ALA A 370 15.27 -9.64 -39.03
CA ALA A 370 15.67 -9.70 -37.63
C ALA A 370 16.65 -8.61 -37.16
N ALA A 371 16.33 -8.01 -36.02
CA ALA A 371 17.30 -7.49 -35.05
C ALA A 371 16.74 -7.68 -33.64
N ALA A 372 17.54 -8.20 -32.70
CA ALA A 372 17.16 -8.25 -31.30
C ALA A 372 17.45 -6.89 -30.63
N PRO A 373 16.63 -6.42 -29.68
CA PRO A 373 16.98 -5.25 -28.88
C PRO A 373 18.20 -5.57 -28.01
N THR A 374 19.27 -4.81 -28.21
CA THR A 374 20.55 -4.92 -27.49
C THR A 374 20.39 -4.69 -25.98
N GLU A 375 21.33 -5.21 -25.18
CA GLU A 375 21.31 -5.08 -23.72
C GLU A 375 21.17 -3.63 -23.22
N ALA A 376 20.15 -3.41 -22.40
CA ALA A 376 20.04 -2.26 -21.51
C ALA A 376 19.78 -2.79 -20.08
N ALA A 377 20.84 -3.22 -19.39
CA ALA A 377 20.73 -3.67 -18.00
C ALA A 377 20.49 -2.46 -17.07
N PRO A 378 19.45 -2.48 -16.20
CA PRO A 378 19.17 -1.39 -15.25
C PRO A 378 20.23 -1.36 -14.14
N THR A 379 21.36 -0.71 -14.42
CA THR A 379 22.48 -0.55 -13.47
C THR A 379 22.18 0.63 -12.55
N ALA A 380 21.16 0.47 -11.70
CA ALA A 380 20.58 1.55 -10.89
C ALA A 380 20.22 1.13 -9.45
N VAL A 381 20.89 0.12 -8.89
CA VAL A 381 20.94 -0.08 -7.42
C VAL A 381 22.24 0.51 -6.89
N ALA A 382 22.32 1.85 -6.91
CA ALA A 382 23.41 2.59 -6.28
C ALA A 382 23.16 2.65 -4.76
N THR A 383 24.18 2.34 -3.97
CA THR A 383 24.13 2.32 -2.51
C THR A 383 23.61 3.63 -1.91
N ALA A 384 22.46 3.58 -1.24
CA ALA A 384 21.80 4.73 -0.64
C ALA A 384 21.40 4.49 0.83
N GLU A 385 22.27 3.86 1.62
CA GLU A 385 22.22 3.97 3.09
C GLU A 385 23.60 3.66 3.71
N ALA A 386 24.36 4.71 4.04
CA ALA A 386 25.71 4.58 4.61
C ALA A 386 26.13 5.82 5.43
N SER A 387 25.36 6.16 6.47
CA SER A 387 25.84 6.98 7.60
C SER A 387 24.99 6.73 8.83
N ALA A 388 25.54 5.96 9.77
CA ALA A 388 24.95 5.73 11.08
C ALA A 388 25.62 6.62 12.14
N THR A 389 24.92 6.75 13.26
CA THR A 389 25.31 7.30 14.56
C THR A 389 26.81 7.32 14.89
N ALA A 390 27.32 8.50 15.28
CA ALA A 390 28.55 8.68 16.06
C ALA A 390 28.40 9.88 17.01
N ILE A 391 29.19 9.92 18.10
CA ILE A 391 29.05 10.89 19.21
C ILE A 391 30.44 11.38 19.64
N ALA A 392 30.51 12.62 20.14
CA ALA A 392 31.50 13.20 21.06
C ALA A 392 32.64 14.14 20.55
N ASP A 393 32.84 15.17 21.38
CA ASP A 393 34.03 15.97 21.71
C ASP A 393 34.75 16.94 20.72
N VAL A 394 34.54 18.23 21.00
CA VAL A 394 35.54 19.25 21.42
C VAL A 394 36.82 19.44 20.58
N ALA A 395 36.91 20.59 19.90
CA ALA A 395 38.03 21.54 20.06
C ALA A 395 37.70 22.97 19.54
N ARG A 396 38.46 23.95 20.05
CA ARG A 396 38.31 25.41 19.98
C ARG A 396 38.31 26.08 18.59
N SER A 397 37.67 27.26 18.55
CA SER A 397 37.88 28.42 17.66
C SER A 397 39.32 29.01 17.77
N PRO A 398 39.71 30.12 17.11
CA PRO A 398 38.97 31.07 16.25
C PRO A 398 39.59 31.14 14.82
N GLU A 399 39.55 32.18 13.94
CA GLU A 399 39.30 33.64 13.99
C GLU A 399 38.56 34.17 12.73
N GLN A 400 38.29 35.47 12.72
CA GLN A 400 37.79 36.33 11.62
C GLN A 400 38.89 37.40 11.33
N PRO A 401 38.90 38.19 10.23
CA PRO A 401 37.87 39.23 10.04
C PRO A 401 37.53 39.68 8.58
N GLU A 402 36.64 40.65 8.58
CA GLU A 402 35.93 41.41 7.55
C GLU A 402 36.76 42.13 6.45
N GLY A 403 36.06 42.56 5.38
CA GLY A 403 36.59 43.47 4.36
C GLY A 403 35.52 43.90 3.33
N THR A 404 34.92 45.08 3.52
CA THR A 404 33.76 45.60 2.74
C THR A 404 34.17 46.82 1.86
N PRO A 405 33.30 47.55 1.13
CA PRO A 405 33.26 47.46 -0.34
C PRO A 405 33.61 48.75 -1.14
N ALA A 406 33.94 48.57 -2.42
CA ALA A 406 33.76 49.55 -3.52
C ALA A 406 33.63 48.74 -4.84
N ALA A 407 32.69 48.93 -5.77
CA ALA A 407 31.99 50.10 -6.34
C ALA A 407 32.66 50.69 -7.61
N THR A 408 31.83 50.81 -8.66
CA THR A 408 31.99 51.63 -9.90
C THR A 408 32.35 50.90 -11.22
N ALA A 409 31.71 51.37 -12.31
CA ALA A 409 31.98 51.16 -13.74
C ALA A 409 31.58 49.81 -14.40
N GLU A 410 30.45 49.83 -15.11
CA GLU A 410 30.37 49.24 -16.47
C GLU A 410 31.21 50.11 -17.43
N PRO A 411 31.71 49.54 -18.55
CA PRO A 411 30.95 49.75 -19.79
C PRO A 411 30.85 48.51 -20.70
N THR A 412 29.90 48.58 -21.63
CA THR A 412 29.62 47.59 -22.67
C THR A 412 30.73 47.48 -23.72
N GLU A 413 31.18 46.27 -24.04
CA GLU A 413 31.48 45.92 -25.44
C GLU A 413 31.39 44.40 -25.71
N SER A 414 31.22 44.02 -26.98
CA SER A 414 30.82 42.67 -27.39
C SER A 414 31.99 41.81 -27.91
N ALA A 415 32.16 40.61 -27.36
CA ALA A 415 33.01 39.57 -27.93
C ALA A 415 32.28 38.21 -27.90
N GLN A 416 32.40 37.44 -28.98
CA GLN A 416 31.79 36.11 -29.10
C GLN A 416 32.71 35.05 -28.47
N ALA A 417 32.15 34.20 -27.62
CA ALA A 417 32.82 33.04 -27.03
C ALA A 417 32.01 31.76 -27.29
N GLN A 418 32.68 30.61 -27.29
CA GLN A 418 32.11 29.30 -27.63
C GLN A 418 31.27 28.74 -26.48
N PRO A 419 30.27 27.86 -26.76
CA PRO A 419 29.49 27.22 -25.70
C PRO A 419 30.32 26.18 -24.94
N GLU A 420 30.38 26.32 -23.62
CA GLU A 420 30.90 25.30 -22.71
C GLU A 420 30.00 24.03 -22.69
N PRO A 421 30.53 22.85 -22.32
CA PRO A 421 29.73 21.65 -22.13
C PRO A 421 28.70 21.81 -20.99
N PRO A 422 27.57 21.08 -21.02
CA PRO A 422 26.50 21.27 -20.05
C PRO A 422 26.93 20.97 -18.61
N ASP A 423 26.58 21.89 -17.72
CA ASP A 423 26.93 21.90 -16.30
C ASP A 423 26.57 20.59 -15.57
N ARG A 424 27.41 20.20 -14.61
CA ARG A 424 27.00 19.20 -13.61
C ARG A 424 26.21 19.94 -12.53
N PRO A 425 24.99 19.49 -12.16
CA PRO A 425 24.17 20.21 -11.19
C PRO A 425 24.91 20.37 -9.86
N ARG A 426 24.83 21.57 -9.27
CA ARG A 426 25.59 21.94 -8.07
C ARG A 426 25.17 21.07 -6.88
N PRO A 427 26.04 20.88 -5.86
CA PRO A 427 25.71 20.05 -4.70
C PRO A 427 24.38 20.42 -4.04
N GLU A 428 24.10 21.72 -3.86
CA GLU A 428 22.81 22.22 -3.33
C GLU A 428 21.61 21.93 -4.23
N GLU A 429 21.79 21.96 -5.56
CA GLU A 429 20.72 21.65 -6.51
C GLU A 429 20.40 20.15 -6.47
N ARG A 430 21.44 19.32 -6.44
CA ARG A 430 21.33 17.86 -6.28
C ARG A 430 20.74 17.47 -4.92
N GLU A 431 21.08 18.18 -3.85
CA GLU A 431 20.51 17.97 -2.51
C GLU A 431 19.03 18.37 -2.47
N ARG A 432 18.65 19.53 -3.05
CA ARG A 432 17.25 19.93 -3.24
C ARG A 432 16.48 18.98 -4.17
N GLU A 433 17.14 18.34 -5.14
CA GLU A 433 16.55 17.27 -5.96
C GLU A 433 16.35 15.97 -5.19
N LEU A 434 17.29 15.57 -4.34
CA LEU A 434 17.16 14.42 -3.44
C LEU A 434 16.06 14.66 -2.38
N GLU A 435 15.96 15.87 -1.82
CA GLU A 435 14.82 16.27 -0.98
C GLU A 435 13.49 16.21 -1.76
N ARG A 436 13.47 16.66 -3.03
CA ARG A 436 12.29 16.59 -3.90
C ARG A 436 11.91 15.16 -4.28
N ALA A 437 12.88 14.25 -4.40
CA ALA A 437 12.67 12.83 -4.63
C ALA A 437 12.13 12.13 -3.38
N GLY A 438 12.76 12.34 -2.21
CA GLY A 438 12.24 11.86 -0.91
C GLY A 438 10.90 12.50 -0.50
N ARG A 439 10.52 13.64 -1.10
CA ARG A 439 9.16 14.24 -1.01
C ARG A 439 8.13 13.57 -1.95
N ARG A 440 8.50 12.52 -2.67
CA ARG A 440 7.71 11.87 -3.75
C ARG A 440 7.70 10.34 -3.71
N THR A 441 8.22 9.69 -2.67
CA THR A 441 7.98 8.25 -2.46
C THR A 441 6.50 7.99 -2.16
N ASN A 442 6.08 6.73 -2.31
CA ASN A 442 4.83 6.26 -1.70
C ASN A 442 5.06 6.01 -0.20
N PRO A 443 4.01 5.95 0.63
CA PRO A 443 4.12 5.32 1.94
C PRO A 443 4.32 3.81 1.78
N HIS A 444 4.97 3.17 2.74
CA HIS A 444 5.00 1.72 2.85
C HIS A 444 3.64 1.19 3.34
N LYS A 445 3.22 0.01 2.87
CA LYS A 445 1.84 -0.47 2.98
C LYS A 445 1.77 -1.92 3.47
N TYR A 446 1.44 -2.08 4.74
CA TYR A 446 1.13 -3.37 5.35
C TYR A 446 -0.33 -3.76 5.03
N VAL A 447 -0.53 -4.93 4.43
CA VAL A 447 -1.85 -5.38 3.92
C VAL A 447 -2.30 -6.61 4.70
N LEU A 448 -3.36 -6.48 5.49
CA LEU A 448 -3.80 -7.50 6.44
C LEU A 448 -5.23 -7.96 6.15
N TYR A 449 -5.37 -9.16 5.58
CA TYR A 449 -6.65 -9.83 5.42
C TYR A 449 -6.99 -10.66 6.66
N GLN A 450 -8.18 -10.45 7.21
CA GLN A 450 -8.68 -11.12 8.42
C GLN A 450 -7.60 -11.31 9.52
N PRO A 451 -6.90 -10.24 9.96
CA PRO A 451 -5.93 -10.35 11.04
C PRO A 451 -6.63 -10.51 12.39
N SER A 452 -5.95 -11.18 13.31
CA SER A 452 -6.26 -11.13 14.74
C SER A 452 -5.78 -9.81 15.36
N ILE A 453 -6.33 -9.41 16.51
CA ILE A 453 -5.89 -8.22 17.27
C ILE A 453 -4.36 -8.18 17.48
N GLY A 454 -3.74 -9.35 17.76
CA GLY A 454 -2.30 -9.47 17.93
C GLY A 454 -1.49 -9.14 16.66
N GLN A 455 -1.99 -9.50 15.48
CA GLN A 455 -1.35 -9.10 14.21
C GLN A 455 -1.48 -7.59 13.98
N ILE A 456 -2.67 -7.01 14.17
CA ILE A 456 -2.87 -5.55 14.04
C ILE A 456 -1.90 -4.79 14.96
N GLN A 457 -1.79 -5.21 16.23
CA GLN A 457 -0.87 -4.62 17.22
C GLN A 457 0.62 -4.74 16.82
N VAL A 458 1.06 -5.91 16.33
CA VAL A 458 2.46 -6.13 15.90
C VAL A 458 2.82 -5.26 14.70
N TYR A 459 1.95 -5.17 13.70
CA TYR A 459 2.20 -4.39 12.48
C TYR A 459 2.12 -2.87 12.77
N LEU A 460 1.17 -2.42 13.60
CA LEU A 460 1.14 -1.03 14.10
C LEU A 460 2.38 -0.68 14.91
N ALA A 461 2.87 -1.58 15.76
CA ALA A 461 4.08 -1.36 16.55
C ALA A 461 5.34 -1.27 15.66
N SER A 462 5.39 -2.00 14.54
CA SER A 462 6.47 -1.84 13.55
C SER A 462 6.38 -0.49 12.84
N ALA A 463 5.23 -0.18 12.24
CA ALA A 463 4.99 1.11 11.58
C ALA A 463 5.32 2.30 12.50
N PHE A 464 4.83 2.27 13.74
CA PHE A 464 5.10 3.30 14.75
C PHE A 464 6.59 3.42 15.12
N ARG A 465 7.33 2.29 15.15
CA ARG A 465 8.79 2.26 15.38
C ARG A 465 9.56 2.84 14.20
N GLU A 466 9.11 2.55 12.97
CA GLU A 466 9.82 2.85 11.72
C GLU A 466 9.63 4.30 11.25
N ILE A 467 8.51 4.95 11.56
CA ILE A 467 8.32 6.37 11.21
C ILE A 467 9.23 7.34 11.98
N GLY A 468 9.78 8.33 11.27
CA GLY A 468 10.62 9.40 11.84
C GLY A 468 9.84 10.57 12.47
N ASP A 469 10.53 11.63 12.88
CA ASP A 469 9.97 12.76 13.66
C ASP A 469 8.86 13.56 12.97
N GLN A 470 8.81 13.53 11.63
CA GLN A 470 7.73 14.11 10.83
C GLN A 470 6.89 13.04 10.13
N GLY A 471 7.06 11.77 10.50
CA GLY A 471 6.27 10.68 9.96
C GLY A 471 4.88 10.60 10.57
N CYS A 472 3.98 9.99 9.81
CA CYS A 472 2.62 9.66 10.23
C CYS A 472 2.36 8.19 9.89
N VAL A 473 1.66 7.49 10.79
CA VAL A 473 1.06 6.18 10.51
C VAL A 473 -0.41 6.38 10.16
N LEU A 474 -0.85 5.79 9.05
CA LEU A 474 -2.26 5.61 8.73
C LEU A 474 -2.72 4.20 9.12
N LEU A 475 -3.91 4.09 9.73
CA LEU A 475 -4.61 2.82 9.91
C LEU A 475 -5.96 2.89 9.20
N TYR A 476 -6.20 1.95 8.29
CA TYR A 476 -7.50 1.74 7.65
C TYR A 476 -8.11 0.43 8.18
N LEU A 477 -9.34 0.49 8.66
CA LEU A 477 -10.10 -0.66 9.18
C LEU A 477 -11.42 -0.80 8.39
N SER A 478 -11.50 -1.73 7.43
CA SER A 478 -12.80 -2.18 6.88
C SER A 478 -13.20 -3.50 7.55
N SER A 479 -14.16 -3.43 8.47
CA SER A 479 -14.66 -4.61 9.18
C SER A 479 -16.02 -4.36 9.81
N ASP A 480 -16.79 -5.41 10.02
CA ASP A 480 -18.06 -5.35 10.75
C ASP A 480 -17.79 -5.17 12.26
N GLY A 481 -18.72 -4.53 12.96
CA GLY A 481 -18.62 -4.25 14.40
C GLY A 481 -18.53 -5.51 15.28
N GLY A 482 -18.06 -5.36 16.51
CA GLY A 482 -17.95 -6.47 17.48
C GLY A 482 -19.27 -7.13 17.90
N GLY A 483 -20.42 -6.50 17.58
CA GLY A 483 -21.78 -6.99 17.85
C GLY A 483 -22.70 -6.90 16.63
N GLY A 484 -23.70 -7.76 16.55
CA GLY A 484 -24.62 -7.98 15.44
C GLY A 484 -25.76 -6.97 15.34
N GLY A 485 -25.47 -5.67 15.45
CA GLY A 485 -26.45 -4.59 15.18
C GLY A 485 -27.59 -4.43 16.20
N GLY A 486 -27.62 -5.22 17.27
CA GLY A 486 -28.61 -5.11 18.35
C GLY A 486 -28.26 -4.03 19.37
N ALA A 487 -29.25 -3.26 19.81
CA ALA A 487 -29.08 -2.18 20.80
C ALA A 487 -28.66 -2.66 22.21
N ASP A 488 -28.81 -3.96 22.49
CA ASP A 488 -28.54 -4.57 23.80
C ASP A 488 -27.07 -5.05 23.94
N GLU A 489 -26.39 -5.33 22.82
CA GLU A 489 -25.10 -6.05 22.83
C GLU A 489 -23.90 -5.19 23.30
N GLY A 490 -24.04 -3.86 23.30
CA GLY A 490 -23.02 -2.95 23.84
C GLY A 490 -22.82 -3.09 25.36
N ALA A 491 -23.79 -3.66 26.09
CA ALA A 491 -23.76 -3.77 27.55
C ALA A 491 -22.58 -4.61 28.07
N GLY A 492 -22.24 -5.72 27.38
CA GLY A 492 -21.16 -6.62 27.80
C GLY A 492 -19.78 -5.96 27.76
N ALA A 493 -19.46 -5.22 26.70
CA ALA A 493 -18.20 -4.48 26.59
C ALA A 493 -18.16 -3.25 27.52
N ALA A 494 -19.31 -2.57 27.68
CA ALA A 494 -19.44 -1.43 28.58
C ALA A 494 -19.22 -1.78 30.06
N GLN A 495 -19.57 -3.00 30.50
CA GLN A 495 -19.27 -3.50 31.85
C GLN A 495 -17.76 -3.50 32.16
N TYR A 496 -16.92 -3.69 31.14
CA TYR A 496 -15.45 -3.65 31.24
C TYR A 496 -14.86 -2.28 30.85
N GLY A 497 -15.70 -1.27 30.58
CA GLY A 497 -15.28 0.09 30.24
C GLY A 497 -14.98 0.35 28.76
N PHE A 498 -15.27 -0.60 27.86
CA PHE A 498 -15.02 -0.44 26.42
C PHE A 498 -16.25 0.11 25.67
N THR A 499 -16.02 1.06 24.77
CA THR A 499 -17.07 1.83 24.07
C THR A 499 -17.37 1.31 22.65
N GLY A 500 -17.51 0.00 22.49
CA GLY A 500 -17.64 -0.66 21.18
C GLY A 500 -16.31 -0.79 20.42
N GLY A 501 -16.36 -1.19 19.15
CA GLY A 501 -15.17 -1.48 18.35
C GLY A 501 -15.48 -2.28 17.07
N VAL A 502 -14.44 -2.59 16.28
CA VAL A 502 -14.54 -3.40 15.06
C VAL A 502 -13.99 -4.80 15.28
N SER A 503 -14.62 -5.82 14.68
CA SER A 503 -14.21 -7.20 14.87
C SER A 503 -12.86 -7.52 14.23
N THR A 504 -12.12 -8.46 14.82
CA THR A 504 -10.94 -9.09 14.22
C THR A 504 -11.28 -10.51 13.76
N SER A 505 -10.36 -11.20 13.10
CA SER A 505 -10.56 -12.63 12.89
C SER A 505 -10.52 -13.37 14.22
N ARG A 506 -11.37 -14.39 14.31
CA ARG A 506 -11.37 -15.34 15.41
C ARG A 506 -10.44 -16.48 15.06
N ARG A 507 -9.58 -16.88 16.00
CA ARG A 507 -9.02 -18.24 15.96
C ARG A 507 -10.19 -19.21 16.21
N ALA A 508 -10.20 -20.35 15.53
CA ALA A 508 -11.26 -21.34 15.71
C ALA A 508 -11.39 -21.70 17.20
N ALA A 509 -12.56 -21.44 17.79
CA ALA A 509 -12.75 -21.51 19.23
C ALA A 509 -12.58 -22.94 19.75
N ALA A 510 -11.85 -23.09 20.86
CA ALA A 510 -11.76 -24.37 21.56
C ALA A 510 -13.02 -24.60 22.38
N GLU A 511 -13.69 -25.72 22.11
CA GLU A 511 -14.71 -26.42 22.91
C GLU A 511 -15.93 -25.64 23.47
N SER A 512 -17.07 -26.33 23.52
CA SER A 512 -18.35 -25.74 23.90
C SER A 512 -18.42 -25.39 25.39
N GLY A 513 -18.22 -24.10 25.72
CA GLY A 513 -18.41 -23.58 27.08
C GLY A 513 -18.07 -22.11 27.31
N GLN A 514 -17.41 -21.44 26.36
CA GLN A 514 -16.95 -20.06 26.53
C GLN A 514 -18.09 -19.03 26.40
N ASP A 515 -18.07 -17.98 27.22
CA ASP A 515 -19.02 -16.86 27.13
C ASP A 515 -18.79 -16.06 25.84
N ARG A 516 -19.89 -15.85 25.08
CA ARG A 516 -19.87 -15.09 23.82
C ARG A 516 -19.52 -13.62 23.99
N GLY A 517 -19.91 -13.00 25.11
CA GLY A 517 -19.55 -11.59 25.39
C GLY A 517 -18.04 -11.43 25.56
N THR A 518 -17.43 -12.34 26.33
CA THR A 518 -15.98 -12.44 26.51
C THR A 518 -15.26 -12.80 25.20
N GLU A 519 -15.80 -13.72 24.38
CA GLU A 519 -15.25 -14.05 23.06
C GLU A 519 -15.28 -12.85 22.09
N GLN A 520 -16.37 -12.08 22.07
CA GLN A 520 -16.48 -10.85 21.27
C GLN A 520 -15.45 -9.80 21.72
N LEU A 521 -15.29 -9.61 23.04
CA LEU A 521 -14.36 -8.64 23.62
C LEU A 521 -12.91 -8.89 23.18
N VAL A 522 -12.43 -10.14 23.26
CA VAL A 522 -11.03 -10.46 22.90
C VAL A 522 -10.77 -10.54 21.40
N ASN A 523 -11.82 -10.54 20.56
CA ASN A 523 -11.74 -10.52 19.10
C ASN A 523 -12.29 -9.20 18.51
N THR A 524 -12.08 -8.09 19.22
CA THR A 524 -12.46 -6.74 18.80
C THR A 524 -11.27 -5.79 18.94
N VAL A 525 -11.05 -4.89 17.97
CA VAL A 525 -10.23 -3.69 18.16
C VAL A 525 -11.11 -2.63 18.80
N HIS A 526 -10.77 -2.20 20.02
CA HIS A 526 -11.41 -1.10 20.70
C HIS A 526 -10.60 0.21 20.51
N PRO A 527 -11.24 1.39 20.63
CA PRO A 527 -10.53 2.67 20.61
C PRO A 527 -9.41 2.78 21.66
N ALA A 528 -9.57 2.10 22.80
CA ALA A 528 -8.57 2.03 23.87
C ALA A 528 -7.25 1.36 23.40
N ASP A 529 -7.33 0.34 22.55
CA ASP A 529 -6.17 -0.44 22.08
C ASP A 529 -5.30 0.35 21.09
N LEU A 530 -5.83 1.45 20.54
CA LEU A 530 -5.12 2.35 19.63
C LEU A 530 -4.51 3.56 20.35
N VAL A 531 -4.93 3.88 21.58
CA VAL A 531 -4.35 4.96 22.39
C VAL A 531 -2.82 4.85 22.53
N PRO A 532 -2.19 3.67 22.63
CA PRO A 532 -0.73 3.57 22.66
C PRO A 532 -0.01 4.23 21.48
N PHE A 533 -0.61 4.21 20.28
CA PHE A 533 -0.05 4.71 19.04
C PHE A 533 -0.29 6.21 18.79
N THR A 534 -1.16 6.87 19.57
CA THR A 534 -1.36 8.35 19.50
C THR A 534 -0.18 9.14 20.09
N ARG A 535 0.93 8.46 20.44
CA ARG A 535 2.23 9.04 20.82
C ARG A 535 3.04 9.62 19.65
N LYS A 536 2.61 9.40 18.40
CA LYS A 536 3.11 10.03 17.17
C LYS A 536 1.90 10.45 16.32
N PRO A 537 2.07 11.25 15.26
CA PRO A 537 0.98 11.60 14.35
C PRO A 537 0.27 10.35 13.80
N PHE A 538 -1.03 10.22 14.09
CA PHE A 538 -1.82 9.03 13.78
C PHE A 538 -3.10 9.40 13.01
N PHE A 539 -3.33 8.74 11.89
CA PHE A 539 -4.46 8.99 11.00
C PHE A 539 -5.31 7.73 10.88
N LEU A 540 -6.53 7.76 11.40
CA LEU A 540 -7.41 6.60 11.46
C LEU A 540 -8.57 6.73 10.46
N ILE A 541 -8.84 5.68 9.70
CA ILE A 541 -10.03 5.55 8.85
C ILE A 541 -10.77 4.29 9.29
N VAL A 542 -12.03 4.43 9.72
CA VAL A 542 -12.87 3.31 10.15
C VAL A 542 -14.08 3.19 9.22
N GLU A 543 -14.07 2.14 8.41
CA GLU A 543 -15.15 1.74 7.52
C GLU A 543 -15.92 0.58 8.16
N SER A 544 -16.96 0.90 8.92
CA SER A 544 -17.69 -0.08 9.75
C SER A 544 -19.08 0.41 10.13
N ASN A 545 -20.03 -0.52 10.34
CA ASN A 545 -21.29 -0.21 11.01
C ASN A 545 -21.12 0.21 12.49
N SER A 546 -19.92 0.02 13.08
CA SER A 546 -19.55 0.51 14.41
C SER A 546 -18.47 1.62 14.37
N SER A 547 -18.33 2.34 13.25
CA SER A 547 -17.33 3.40 13.06
C SER A 547 -17.37 4.47 14.17
N THR A 548 -18.57 4.85 14.61
CA THR A 548 -18.82 5.89 15.63
C THR A 548 -18.25 5.59 17.01
N ALA A 549 -17.92 4.32 17.32
CA ALA A 549 -17.19 3.94 18.54
C ALA A 549 -15.88 4.73 18.70
N TYR A 550 -15.23 5.09 17.59
CA TYR A 550 -13.96 5.81 17.56
C TYR A 550 -14.08 7.34 17.65
N ARG A 551 -15.31 7.89 17.69
CA ARG A 551 -15.53 9.35 17.80
C ARG A 551 -14.99 9.94 19.10
N GLY A 552 -14.93 9.16 20.18
CA GLY A 552 -14.42 9.56 21.49
C GLY A 552 -12.97 9.15 21.80
N MET A 553 -12.17 8.71 20.82
CA MET A 553 -10.84 8.13 21.08
C MET A 553 -9.87 9.15 21.73
N ALA A 554 -9.20 8.74 22.81
CA ALA A 554 -8.43 9.63 23.66
C ALA A 554 -7.06 10.04 23.06
N ASN A 555 -6.86 11.34 22.85
CA ASN A 555 -5.57 11.93 22.45
C ASN A 555 -4.75 12.39 23.67
N LEU A 556 -4.20 11.43 24.43
CA LEU A 556 -3.51 11.70 25.70
C LEU A 556 -2.13 12.36 25.54
N PHE A 557 -1.53 12.29 24.35
CA PHE A 557 -0.14 12.72 24.11
C PHE A 557 -0.03 14.01 23.28
N ASN A 558 -1.16 14.68 23.03
CA ASN A 558 -1.28 15.95 22.30
C ASN A 558 -0.59 15.94 20.92
N GLN A 559 -0.58 14.78 20.26
CA GLN A 559 -0.10 14.65 18.88
C GLN A 559 -1.24 14.92 17.89
N PRO A 560 -0.92 15.17 16.60
CA PRO A 560 -1.92 15.13 15.54
C PRO A 560 -2.66 13.79 15.55
N LEU A 561 -3.98 13.84 15.74
CA LEU A 561 -4.89 12.72 15.61
C LEU A 561 -6.08 13.18 14.75
N LEU A 562 -6.45 12.37 13.77
CA LEU A 562 -7.70 12.52 13.03
C LEU A 562 -8.30 11.14 12.76
N CYS A 563 -9.54 10.94 13.19
CA CYS A 563 -10.34 9.76 12.87
C CYS A 563 -11.39 10.15 11.85
N LEU A 564 -11.40 9.49 10.69
CA LEU A 564 -12.44 9.61 9.66
C LEU A 564 -13.32 8.36 9.69
N LEU A 565 -14.61 8.55 9.95
CA LEU A 565 -15.55 7.49 10.29
C LEU A 565 -16.61 7.40 9.19
N SER A 566 -16.87 6.18 8.69
CA SER A 566 -17.92 5.91 7.72
C SER A 566 -19.33 6.18 8.29
N PRO A 567 -20.37 6.25 7.44
CA PRO A 567 -21.73 5.94 7.84
C PRO A 567 -21.79 4.62 8.61
N THR A 568 -22.73 4.52 9.56
CA THR A 568 -23.01 3.27 10.29
C THR A 568 -24.11 2.44 9.61
N GLU A 569 -24.96 3.08 8.81
CA GLU A 569 -26.01 2.47 8.01
C GLU A 569 -25.98 3.03 6.59
N TYR A 570 -26.11 2.16 5.58
CA TYR A 570 -26.17 2.55 4.16
C TYR A 570 -27.57 2.27 3.62
N PRO A 571 -28.38 3.31 3.27
CA PRO A 571 -29.77 3.14 2.84
C PRO A 571 -29.90 2.55 1.42
N VAL A 572 -28.82 2.58 0.63
CA VAL A 572 -28.74 2.01 -0.71
C VAL A 572 -27.77 0.83 -0.69
N ALA A 573 -28.15 -0.30 -1.29
CA ALA A 573 -27.27 -1.45 -1.45
C ALA A 573 -26.11 -1.11 -2.38
N ALA A 574 -24.92 -0.88 -1.81
CA ALA A 574 -23.72 -0.49 -2.56
C ALA A 574 -23.21 -1.61 -3.47
N SER A 575 -22.66 -1.24 -4.63
CA SER A 575 -22.11 -2.16 -5.61
C SER A 575 -20.78 -2.77 -5.15
N ALA A 576 -20.82 -4.02 -4.66
CA ALA A 576 -19.67 -4.89 -4.37
C ALA A 576 -18.66 -4.47 -3.27
N GLY A 577 -18.61 -3.19 -2.89
CA GLY A 577 -17.70 -2.63 -1.88
C GLY A 577 -18.30 -1.39 -1.20
N SER A 578 -17.54 -0.74 -0.31
CA SER A 578 -18.07 0.41 0.43
C SER A 578 -18.13 1.68 -0.41
N ILE A 579 -19.31 2.29 -0.49
CA ILE A 579 -19.51 3.60 -1.14
C ILE A 579 -18.67 4.72 -0.52
N TYR A 580 -18.38 4.66 0.78
CA TYR A 580 -17.49 5.62 1.44
C TYR A 580 -16.03 5.44 0.98
N THR A 581 -15.55 4.19 0.91
CA THR A 581 -14.20 3.88 0.39
C THR A 581 -14.09 4.23 -1.11
N PHE A 582 -15.15 4.00 -1.89
CA PHE A 582 -15.27 4.51 -3.27
C PHE A 582 -15.12 6.04 -3.33
N PHE A 583 -15.77 6.81 -2.46
CA PHE A 583 -15.62 8.28 -2.43
C PHE A 583 -14.20 8.73 -2.09
N LEU A 584 -13.53 8.07 -1.14
CA LEU A 584 -12.12 8.34 -0.85
C LEU A 584 -11.18 7.99 -2.03
N HIS A 585 -11.57 7.02 -2.86
CA HIS A 585 -10.79 6.54 -4.01
C HIS A 585 -11.02 7.34 -5.31
N SER A 586 -12.26 7.68 -5.65
CA SER A 586 -12.62 8.59 -6.74
C SER A 586 -14.04 9.15 -6.56
N PRO A 587 -14.20 10.44 -6.19
CA PRO A 587 -15.53 11.06 -6.03
C PRO A 587 -16.39 11.06 -7.29
N ALA A 588 -15.79 11.14 -8.49
CA ALA A 588 -16.53 11.11 -9.75
C ALA A 588 -17.16 9.73 -10.02
N VAL A 589 -16.41 8.65 -9.79
CA VAL A 589 -16.91 7.27 -9.89
C VAL A 589 -17.94 7.00 -8.80
N ALA A 590 -17.66 7.37 -7.55
CA ALA A 590 -18.58 7.17 -6.43
C ALA A 590 -19.90 7.94 -6.60
N PHE A 591 -19.87 9.15 -7.16
CA PHE A 591 -21.05 9.92 -7.53
C PHE A 591 -21.85 9.25 -8.66
N CYS A 592 -21.19 8.65 -9.66
CA CYS A 592 -21.88 7.90 -10.70
C CYS A 592 -22.56 6.64 -10.14
N VAL A 593 -21.88 5.89 -9.27
CA VAL A 593 -22.46 4.74 -8.55
C VAL A 593 -23.68 5.15 -7.73
N LEU A 594 -23.56 6.22 -6.92
CA LEU A 594 -24.66 6.74 -6.09
C LEU A 594 -25.87 7.16 -6.94
N SER A 595 -25.61 7.87 -8.04
CA SER A 595 -26.62 8.40 -8.96
C SER A 595 -27.08 7.39 -10.04
N GLN A 596 -26.67 6.12 -9.90
CA GLN A 596 -27.03 5.00 -10.79
C GLN A 596 -26.63 5.21 -12.28
N ILE A 597 -25.59 6.00 -12.54
CA ILE A 597 -25.10 6.30 -13.90
C ILE A 597 -24.18 5.18 -14.39
N THR A 598 -24.68 4.34 -15.29
CA THR A 598 -23.92 3.24 -15.92
C THR A 598 -23.28 3.60 -17.26
N SER A 599 -23.73 4.68 -17.91
CA SER A 599 -23.17 5.16 -19.19
C SER A 599 -23.16 6.69 -19.27
N MET A 600 -22.12 7.25 -19.88
CA MET A 600 -21.92 8.69 -20.03
C MET A 600 -21.04 8.99 -21.24
N ALA A 601 -21.36 10.01 -22.05
CA ALA A 601 -20.50 10.42 -23.16
C ALA A 601 -19.15 10.97 -22.65
N ALA A 602 -18.03 10.59 -23.28
CA ALA A 602 -16.68 10.93 -22.80
C ALA A 602 -16.42 12.44 -22.55
N ALA A 603 -17.04 13.33 -23.32
CA ALA A 603 -16.92 14.78 -23.09
C ALA A 603 -17.63 15.26 -21.80
N ARG A 604 -18.74 14.62 -21.41
CA ARG A 604 -19.44 14.89 -20.14
C ARG A 604 -18.66 14.32 -18.96
N TRP A 605 -18.01 13.17 -19.14
CA TRP A 605 -17.14 12.56 -18.13
C TRP A 605 -15.96 13.47 -17.75
N GLY A 606 -15.19 13.96 -18.73
CA GLY A 606 -14.06 14.86 -18.43
C GLY A 606 -14.48 16.17 -17.77
N GLU A 607 -15.68 16.68 -18.08
CA GLU A 607 -16.27 17.84 -17.40
C GLU A 607 -16.75 17.51 -15.97
N LEU A 608 -17.23 16.29 -15.71
CA LEU A 608 -17.56 15.81 -14.36
C LEU A 608 -16.30 15.66 -13.51
N GLU A 609 -15.24 15.01 -14.02
CA GLU A 609 -13.96 14.91 -13.33
C GLU A 609 -13.39 16.31 -12.99
N ARG A 610 -13.51 17.26 -13.92
CA ARG A 610 -13.08 18.65 -13.71
C ARG A 610 -13.91 19.36 -12.62
N ARG A 611 -15.24 19.17 -12.59
CA ARG A 611 -16.10 19.72 -11.51
C ARG A 611 -15.81 19.07 -10.16
N MET A 612 -15.62 17.76 -10.11
CA MET A 612 -15.28 17.02 -8.89
C MET A 612 -13.90 17.42 -8.34
N ALA A 613 -12.89 17.61 -9.20
CA ALA A 613 -11.59 18.12 -8.76
C ALA A 613 -11.69 19.55 -8.17
N ALA A 614 -12.46 20.44 -8.81
CA ALA A 614 -12.72 21.77 -8.27
C ALA A 614 -13.55 21.76 -6.97
N ALA A 615 -14.37 20.72 -6.76
CA ALA A 615 -15.09 20.50 -5.51
C ALA A 615 -14.18 19.93 -4.41
N GLU A 616 -13.23 19.04 -4.72
CA GLU A 616 -12.17 18.61 -3.79
C GLU A 616 -11.34 19.80 -3.31
N ASP A 617 -10.88 20.66 -4.23
CA ASP A 617 -10.02 21.81 -3.89
C ASP A 617 -10.75 22.81 -2.99
N LEU A 618 -12.03 23.10 -3.26
CA LEU A 618 -12.86 23.95 -2.41
C LEU A 618 -13.17 23.30 -1.05
N ALA A 619 -13.49 22.01 -1.03
CA ALA A 619 -13.72 21.26 0.21
C ALA A 619 -12.47 21.28 1.11
N LEU A 620 -11.28 21.15 0.50
CA LEU A 620 -9.99 21.27 1.17
C LEU A 620 -9.75 22.67 1.74
N GLU A 621 -9.99 23.72 0.96
CA GLU A 621 -9.79 25.12 1.40
C GLU A 621 -10.66 25.44 2.63
N LEU A 622 -11.95 25.11 2.56
CA LEU A 622 -12.91 25.32 3.64
C LEU A 622 -12.56 24.49 4.89
N ALA A 623 -12.16 23.22 4.72
CA ALA A 623 -11.72 22.37 5.83
C ALA A 623 -10.39 22.86 6.44
N ALA A 624 -9.47 23.38 5.63
CA ALA A 624 -8.20 23.96 6.09
C ALA A 624 -8.42 25.23 6.93
N ALA A 625 -9.46 26.01 6.68
CA ALA A 625 -9.86 27.11 7.55
C ALA A 625 -10.37 26.61 8.91
N ALA A 626 -11.35 25.69 8.93
CA ALA A 626 -12.00 25.21 10.16
C ALA A 626 -11.14 24.28 11.04
N MET A 627 -10.09 23.64 10.50
CA MET A 627 -9.30 22.64 11.25
C MET A 627 -8.51 23.22 12.44
N PRO A 628 -8.47 22.50 13.59
CA PRO A 628 -7.51 22.77 14.67
C PRO A 628 -6.06 22.71 14.18
N ALA A 629 -5.18 23.51 14.79
CA ALA A 629 -3.78 23.62 14.36
C ALA A 629 -2.99 22.29 14.39
N SER A 630 -3.33 21.38 15.32
CA SER A 630 -2.77 20.03 15.40
C SER A 630 -3.17 19.17 14.18
N VAL A 631 -4.46 19.16 13.83
CA VAL A 631 -5.03 18.41 12.70
C VAL A 631 -4.56 18.98 11.37
N ARG A 632 -4.48 20.32 11.25
CA ARG A 632 -4.01 21.01 10.03
C ARG A 632 -2.61 20.55 9.58
N ARG A 633 -1.77 20.03 10.48
CA ARG A 633 -0.44 19.45 10.13
C ARG A 633 -0.53 18.29 9.15
N PHE A 634 -1.62 17.52 9.12
CA PHE A 634 -1.81 16.43 8.14
C PHE A 634 -1.90 16.94 6.69
N LEU A 635 -2.32 18.19 6.47
CA LEU A 635 -2.33 18.81 5.15
C LEU A 635 -0.92 19.08 4.58
N GLY A 636 0.12 18.88 5.39
CA GLY A 636 1.51 18.89 4.94
C GLY A 636 1.86 17.73 3.99
N ASP A 637 1.11 16.63 4.07
CA ASP A 637 1.21 15.47 3.20
C ASP A 637 0.19 15.54 2.04
N ASP A 638 0.55 15.01 0.87
CA ASP A 638 -0.31 15.08 -0.32
C ASP A 638 -1.47 14.06 -0.27
N PHE A 639 -1.24 12.85 0.26
CA PHE A 639 -2.25 11.79 0.34
C PHE A 639 -3.28 12.11 1.42
N LEU A 640 -2.82 12.47 2.63
CA LEU A 640 -3.73 12.81 3.73
C LEU A 640 -4.59 14.03 3.40
N ARG A 641 -4.02 15.02 2.69
CA ARG A 641 -4.73 16.15 2.11
C ARG A 641 -5.86 15.72 1.14
N GLN A 642 -5.58 14.78 0.23
CA GLN A 642 -6.59 14.26 -0.70
C GLN A 642 -7.68 13.47 0.02
N ILE A 643 -7.31 12.62 0.98
CA ILE A 643 -8.25 11.84 1.81
C ILE A 643 -9.20 12.77 2.58
N ILE A 644 -8.70 13.84 3.20
CA ILE A 644 -9.54 14.83 3.90
C ILE A 644 -10.48 15.55 2.91
N ALA A 645 -9.97 16.01 1.77
CA ALA A 645 -10.77 16.69 0.75
C ALA A 645 -11.95 15.82 0.27
N ARG A 646 -11.67 14.53 0.01
CA ARG A 646 -12.65 13.54 -0.45
C ARG A 646 -13.63 13.11 0.63
N HIS A 647 -13.21 13.01 1.90
CA HIS A 647 -14.11 12.81 3.03
C HIS A 647 -15.12 13.96 3.16
N VAL A 648 -14.67 15.21 3.11
CA VAL A 648 -15.54 16.39 3.18
C VAL A 648 -16.48 16.45 1.97
N LEU A 649 -16.00 16.14 0.76
CA LEU A 649 -16.84 16.05 -0.43
C LEU A 649 -17.88 14.91 -0.32
N CYS A 650 -17.51 13.74 0.20
CA CYS A 650 -18.43 12.63 0.48
C CYS A 650 -19.55 13.07 1.45
N CYS A 651 -19.19 13.69 2.57
CA CYS A 651 -20.16 14.24 3.52
C CYS A 651 -21.10 15.26 2.87
N ALA A 652 -20.62 16.11 1.96
CA ALA A 652 -21.45 17.07 1.24
C ALA A 652 -22.43 16.40 0.26
N VAL A 653 -21.95 15.44 -0.55
CA VAL A 653 -22.79 14.71 -1.52
C VAL A 653 -23.86 13.87 -0.81
N LEU A 654 -23.49 13.12 0.23
CA LEU A 654 -24.43 12.29 0.98
C LEU A 654 -25.45 13.14 1.77
N ARG A 655 -25.10 14.33 2.27
CA ARG A 655 -26.09 15.25 2.88
C ARG A 655 -27.09 15.82 1.87
N LEU A 656 -26.75 15.86 0.58
CA LEU A 656 -27.67 16.29 -0.48
C LEU A 656 -28.53 15.13 -1.01
N HIS A 657 -28.08 13.87 -0.95
CA HIS A 657 -28.83 12.73 -1.48
C HIS A 657 -30.11 12.42 -0.67
N LEU A 658 -31.21 12.10 -1.35
CA LEU A 658 -32.54 11.98 -0.72
C LEU A 658 -32.62 10.84 0.31
N ASP A 659 -32.10 9.66 -0.02
CA ASP A 659 -32.11 8.49 0.88
C ASP A 659 -31.17 8.65 2.10
N PHE A 660 -30.14 9.47 1.97
CA PHE A 660 -29.16 9.76 3.02
C PHE A 660 -29.68 10.91 3.89
N ASN A 661 -30.75 10.63 4.65
CA ASN A 661 -31.53 11.60 5.43
C ASN A 661 -31.40 11.48 6.96
N ARG A 662 -30.55 10.59 7.48
CA ARG A 662 -30.35 10.33 8.91
C ARG A 662 -28.89 10.53 9.35
N PRO A 663 -28.61 10.85 10.63
CA PRO A 663 -27.23 10.97 11.14
C PRO A 663 -26.39 9.69 10.95
N GLU A 664 -27.04 8.53 11.06
CA GLU A 664 -26.49 7.20 10.82
C GLU A 664 -25.99 6.99 9.37
N HIS A 665 -26.55 7.74 8.40
CA HIS A 665 -26.22 7.63 6.98
C HIS A 665 -25.03 8.52 6.57
N TRP A 666 -24.51 9.38 7.45
CA TRP A 666 -23.47 10.36 7.09
C TRP A 666 -22.10 10.00 7.70
N PRO A 667 -20.99 10.16 6.94
CA PRO A 667 -19.66 10.04 7.50
C PRO A 667 -19.38 11.16 8.52
N GLN A 668 -18.49 10.88 9.46
CA GLN A 668 -18.18 11.74 10.61
C GLN A 668 -16.67 11.85 10.82
N ALA A 669 -16.22 12.84 11.58
CA ALA A 669 -14.80 13.02 11.92
C ALA A 669 -14.62 13.27 13.43
N SER A 670 -13.49 12.83 13.96
CA SER A 670 -13.02 13.22 15.31
C SER A 670 -11.57 13.72 15.27
N PRO A 671 -11.28 14.94 15.74
CA PRO A 671 -12.24 15.93 16.26
C PRO A 671 -13.23 16.41 15.19
N GLU A 672 -14.40 16.88 15.60
CA GLU A 672 -15.44 17.38 14.69
C GLU A 672 -15.07 18.77 14.15
N CYS A 673 -14.29 18.80 13.07
CA CYS A 673 -13.68 20.02 12.53
C CYS A 673 -14.13 20.41 11.10
N PHE A 674 -15.17 19.75 10.56
CA PHE A 674 -15.67 20.01 9.19
C PHE A 674 -17.08 20.60 9.16
N ALA A 675 -17.70 20.91 10.30
CA ALA A 675 -19.07 21.40 10.38
C ALA A 675 -19.29 22.71 9.57
N GLU A 676 -18.38 23.68 9.73
CA GLU A 676 -18.41 24.95 8.99
C GLU A 676 -18.22 24.75 7.48
N ALA A 677 -17.25 23.91 7.08
CA ALA A 677 -16.97 23.59 5.69
C ALA A 677 -18.17 22.92 4.99
N LEU A 678 -18.90 22.06 5.71
CA LEU A 678 -20.11 21.38 5.23
C LEU A 678 -21.37 22.25 5.28
N ALA A 679 -21.33 23.39 6.00
CA ALA A 679 -22.40 24.38 6.03
C ALA A 679 -22.20 25.49 4.97
N ALA A 680 -21.01 25.61 4.38
CA ALA A 680 -20.66 26.64 3.42
C ALA A 680 -21.44 26.49 2.08
N PRO A 681 -22.31 27.44 1.70
CA PRO A 681 -23.10 27.35 0.46
C PRO A 681 -22.28 27.13 -0.83
N PRO A 682 -21.05 27.68 -1.00
CA PRO A 682 -20.22 27.39 -2.17
C PRO A 682 -19.93 25.90 -2.41
N LEU A 683 -19.76 25.10 -1.34
CA LEU A 683 -19.49 23.66 -1.48
C LEU A 683 -20.75 22.92 -1.96
N ALA A 684 -21.91 23.23 -1.38
CA ALA A 684 -23.19 22.69 -1.85
C ALA A 684 -23.48 23.09 -3.31
N SER A 685 -23.14 24.33 -3.70
CA SER A 685 -23.23 24.79 -5.09
C SER A 685 -22.35 23.97 -6.03
N ARG A 686 -21.10 23.64 -5.66
CA ARG A 686 -20.23 22.79 -6.49
C ARG A 686 -20.77 21.37 -6.69
N VAL A 687 -21.43 20.81 -5.69
CA VAL A 687 -22.10 19.50 -5.84
C VAL A 687 -23.33 19.63 -6.74
N ARG A 688 -24.14 20.68 -6.59
CA ARG A 688 -25.28 20.97 -7.48
C ARG A 688 -24.84 21.23 -8.94
N ASP A 689 -23.70 21.88 -9.16
CA ASP A 689 -23.07 22.04 -10.48
C ASP A 689 -22.81 20.67 -11.14
N ALA A 690 -22.43 19.65 -10.37
CA ALA A 690 -22.20 18.29 -10.89
C ALA A 690 -23.51 17.50 -11.08
N ILE A 691 -24.49 17.66 -10.19
CA ILE A 691 -25.83 17.05 -10.32
C ILE A 691 -26.52 17.49 -11.61
N GLY A 692 -26.58 18.80 -11.86
CA GLY A 692 -27.19 19.35 -13.08
C GLY A 692 -26.39 19.10 -14.37
N LEU A 693 -25.08 18.81 -14.28
CA LEU A 693 -24.29 18.35 -15.44
C LEU A 693 -24.71 16.94 -15.88
N CYS A 694 -25.04 16.09 -14.91
CA CYS A 694 -25.34 14.68 -15.12
C CYS A 694 -26.83 14.40 -15.31
N GLU A 695 -27.72 15.38 -15.12
CA GLU A 695 -29.18 15.25 -15.23
C GLU A 695 -29.75 14.23 -14.20
N VAL A 696 -29.26 14.32 -12.96
CA VAL A 696 -29.58 13.37 -11.87
C VAL A 696 -30.28 14.00 -10.65
N ASP A 697 -30.87 15.18 -10.84
CA ASP A 697 -31.58 15.98 -9.83
C ASP A 697 -32.61 15.19 -9.01
N GLN A 698 -33.24 14.16 -9.60
CA GLN A 698 -34.21 13.28 -8.94
C GLN A 698 -33.69 12.53 -7.71
N PHE A 699 -32.36 12.43 -7.53
CA PHE A 699 -31.74 11.78 -6.38
C PHE A 699 -31.32 12.77 -5.27
N TYR A 700 -31.44 14.09 -5.48
CA TYR A 700 -30.79 15.11 -4.63
C TYR A 700 -31.66 16.31 -4.23
N ARG A 701 -31.25 16.98 -3.14
CA ARG A 701 -31.85 18.22 -2.61
C ARG A 701 -31.32 19.45 -3.34
N MET A 702 -31.96 19.80 -4.46
CA MET A 702 -31.55 20.94 -5.28
C MET A 702 -31.89 22.32 -4.69
N ALA A 703 -32.92 22.40 -3.84
CA ALA A 703 -33.19 23.60 -3.05
C ALA A 703 -32.47 23.53 -1.69
N ASP A 704 -32.01 24.68 -1.19
CA ASP A 704 -31.67 24.84 0.23
C ASP A 704 -32.96 24.79 1.06
N ALA A 705 -32.90 24.12 2.21
CA ALA A 705 -34.05 24.07 3.11
C ALA A 705 -34.39 25.49 3.60
N PRO A 706 -35.67 25.92 3.59
CA PRO A 706 -36.04 27.25 4.03
C PRO A 706 -35.65 27.44 5.50
N ASP A 707 -34.96 28.55 5.78
CA ASP A 707 -34.32 28.81 7.06
C ASP A 707 -35.30 28.71 8.23
N ARG A 708 -35.16 27.63 9.02
CA ARG A 708 -35.92 27.40 10.25
C ARG A 708 -35.31 28.18 11.42
N SER A 709 -35.18 29.48 11.20
CA SER A 709 -35.28 30.45 12.29
C SER A 709 -36.51 30.10 13.16
N PRO A 710 -36.39 30.07 14.50
CA PRO A 710 -37.49 29.67 15.36
C PRO A 710 -38.56 30.77 15.36
N GLY A 711 -39.57 30.61 14.49
CA GLY A 711 -40.77 31.45 14.51
C GLY A 711 -41.42 31.44 15.90
N PRO A 712 -42.08 32.54 16.30
CA PRO A 712 -42.67 32.65 17.63
C PRO A 712 -43.67 31.50 17.87
N PRO A 713 -43.71 30.91 19.08
CA PRO A 713 -44.58 29.78 19.37
C PRO A 713 -46.04 30.15 19.10
N PRO A 714 -46.85 29.23 18.55
CA PRO A 714 -48.24 29.51 18.25
C PRO A 714 -49.01 29.88 19.53
N PRO A 715 -49.94 30.85 19.48
CA PRO A 715 -50.73 31.23 20.64
C PRO A 715 -51.54 30.02 21.14
N PRO A 716 -51.71 29.86 22.46
CA PRO A 716 -52.44 28.73 23.03
C PRO A 716 -53.89 28.73 22.53
N PRO A 717 -54.48 27.55 22.24
CA PRO A 717 -55.84 27.46 21.75
C PRO A 717 -56.83 28.01 22.79
N ALA A 718 -57.81 28.80 22.34
CA ALA A 718 -58.83 29.36 23.21
C ALA A 718 -59.71 28.24 23.80
N ALA A 719 -59.58 28.01 25.10
CA ALA A 719 -60.34 26.99 25.81
C ALA A 719 -61.84 27.35 25.88
N SER A 720 -62.70 26.49 25.33
CA SER A 720 -64.15 26.59 25.47
C SER A 720 -64.60 26.12 26.86
N ALA A 721 -65.46 26.88 27.51
CA ALA A 721 -65.84 26.65 28.91
C ALA A 721 -67.05 25.72 29.07
N ALA A 722 -66.80 24.41 29.17
CA ALA A 722 -67.65 23.39 29.80
C ALA A 722 -66.74 22.18 30.14
N THR A 723 -66.79 21.54 31.31
CA THR A 723 -67.87 21.44 32.33
C THR A 723 -67.27 21.54 33.74
N ALA A 724 -68.07 21.96 34.73
CA ALA A 724 -67.62 22.19 36.10
C ALA A 724 -67.78 20.97 37.04
N ALA A 725 -67.19 21.11 38.25
CA ALA A 725 -67.40 20.36 39.49
C ALA A 725 -66.63 19.04 39.70
N ALA A 726 -65.52 19.11 40.46
CA ALA A 726 -65.43 18.53 41.80
C ALA A 726 -64.29 19.15 42.65
N ALA A 727 -64.48 19.20 43.98
CA ALA A 727 -63.47 19.35 45.04
C ALA A 727 -62.41 20.48 44.98
N ALA A 728 -62.74 21.63 45.57
CA ALA A 728 -61.80 22.29 46.52
C ALA A 728 -61.77 21.47 47.83
N THR A 729 -60.90 21.63 48.85
CA THR A 729 -60.11 22.77 49.41
C THR A 729 -58.97 22.10 50.24
N VAL A 730 -57.89 22.69 50.79
CA VAL A 730 -57.52 24.05 51.26
C VAL A 730 -56.03 24.29 50.99
N ALA A 731 -55.56 25.54 51.07
CA ALA A 731 -54.15 25.94 50.96
C ALA A 731 -53.71 26.89 52.09
N VAL A 732 -52.41 26.90 52.42
CA VAL A 732 -51.56 28.00 52.96
C VAL A 732 -50.11 27.56 52.66
N THR A 733 -49.22 28.19 51.89
CA THR A 733 -48.96 29.57 51.42
C THR A 733 -47.97 30.37 52.30
N THR A 734 -46.86 30.78 51.69
CA THR A 734 -45.69 31.45 52.29
C THR A 734 -45.80 32.98 52.33
N THR A 735 -45.19 33.63 53.33
CA THR A 735 -44.83 35.07 53.36
C THR A 735 -43.59 35.30 54.27
N ALA A 736 -42.99 36.49 54.37
CA ALA A 736 -42.18 37.20 53.36
C ALA A 736 -41.38 38.38 53.98
N THR A 737 -40.24 38.76 53.35
CA THR A 737 -39.57 40.09 53.36
C THR A 737 -38.92 40.70 54.64
N THR A 738 -37.63 41.08 54.51
CA THR A 738 -36.89 42.23 55.16
C THR A 738 -36.69 42.23 56.70
N THR A 739 -35.65 42.86 57.31
CA THR A 739 -34.79 44.02 56.93
C THR A 739 -33.43 44.09 57.70
N ALA A 740 -32.46 44.87 57.17
CA ALA A 740 -31.42 45.68 57.88
C ALA A 740 -30.20 45.08 58.66
N THR A 741 -28.99 45.23 58.08
CA THR A 741 -27.73 45.94 58.53
C THR A 741 -27.43 46.27 60.03
N PRO A 742 -26.17 46.64 60.42
CA PRO A 742 -24.81 46.34 59.87
C PRO A 742 -23.70 46.11 60.94
N ALA A 743 -22.47 45.66 60.56
CA ALA A 743 -21.20 45.96 61.28
C ALA A 743 -19.91 45.62 60.49
N ALA A 744 -18.80 46.25 60.88
CA ALA A 744 -17.39 46.06 60.46
C ALA A 744 -16.64 45.05 61.37
N ALA A 745 -15.37 44.64 61.19
CA ALA A 745 -14.46 44.47 60.02
C ALA A 745 -13.11 43.83 60.50
N ALA A 746 -12.27 43.43 59.54
CA ALA A 746 -10.81 43.21 59.63
C ALA A 746 -10.20 41.99 60.37
N ASP A 747 -9.13 41.48 59.73
CA ASP A 747 -7.94 40.76 60.23
C ASP A 747 -7.98 39.35 60.89
N ALA A 748 -6.80 38.73 60.79
CA ALA A 748 -6.34 37.42 61.28
C ALA A 748 -4.86 37.59 61.74
N PRO A 749 -4.02 36.55 62.00
CA PRO A 749 -4.23 35.11 62.13
C PRO A 749 -3.57 34.52 63.43
N ALA A 750 -3.14 33.24 63.39
CA ALA A 750 -2.15 32.60 64.29
C ALA A 750 -2.64 32.17 65.71
N VAL A 751 -2.05 31.21 66.46
CA VAL A 751 -1.10 30.09 66.23
C VAL A 751 -1.12 29.13 67.46
N ALA A 752 -0.73 27.84 67.31
CA ALA A 752 -0.34 26.89 68.39
C ALA A 752 -1.44 26.45 69.41
N ALA A 753 -1.29 25.41 70.26
CA ALA A 753 -0.54 24.12 70.21
C ALA A 753 -0.99 23.20 71.40
N SER A 754 -0.25 22.10 71.66
CA SER A 754 -0.53 20.95 72.59
C SER A 754 -1.55 19.94 72.04
N GLY A 755 -1.47 18.62 72.29
CA GLY A 755 -0.58 17.81 73.14
C GLY A 755 -1.42 16.84 73.99
N ASP A 756 -1.06 15.58 74.27
CA ASP A 756 0.09 14.72 73.87
C ASP A 756 -0.43 13.23 73.94
N SER A 757 0.28 12.09 73.86
CA SER A 757 1.70 11.71 73.92
C SER A 757 1.93 10.29 73.38
N SER A 758 3.19 9.86 73.30
CA SER A 758 3.67 8.44 73.42
C SER A 758 3.34 7.41 72.32
N ALA A 759 4.22 6.46 71.95
CA ALA A 759 5.67 6.32 72.16
C ALA A 759 6.29 5.21 71.26
N LYS A 760 7.57 5.39 70.88
CA LYS A 760 8.65 4.38 70.67
C LYS A 760 8.51 3.19 69.68
N GLU A 761 9.55 3.11 68.83
CA GLU A 761 10.25 1.90 68.35
C GLU A 761 9.51 0.94 67.37
N ALA A 762 10.17 0.23 66.44
CA ALA A 762 11.61 0.06 66.16
C ALA A 762 11.91 0.10 64.63
N ALA A 763 13.19 0.02 64.22
CA ALA A 763 13.60 0.10 62.81
C ALA A 763 14.63 -0.96 62.35
N SER A 764 14.28 -1.71 61.29
CA SER A 764 15.19 -2.45 60.40
C SER A 764 14.40 -2.80 59.11
N ARG A 765 14.75 -2.43 57.88
CA ARG A 765 16.03 -2.33 57.12
C ARG A 765 16.55 -3.68 56.59
N ALA A 766 16.44 -3.86 55.26
CA ALA A 766 17.09 -4.90 54.42
C ALA A 766 16.60 -6.36 54.62
N ARG A 767 16.58 -7.26 53.61
CA ARG A 767 16.89 -7.20 52.15
C ARG A 767 16.04 -8.28 51.38
N PRO A 768 16.17 -8.49 50.05
CA PRO A 768 15.18 -9.22 49.22
C PRO A 768 15.52 -10.70 48.97
N VAL A 769 15.03 -11.24 47.82
CA VAL A 769 14.84 -12.65 47.42
C VAL A 769 13.50 -13.16 47.97
N GLU A 770 12.57 -13.69 47.17
CA GLU A 770 12.64 -14.14 45.75
C GLU A 770 11.94 -13.19 44.75
#